data_AF-A0A0X3RRK1-F1
#
_entry.id   AF-A0A0X3RRK1-F1
#
_cell.length_a   1.000
_cell.length_b   1.000
_cell.length_c   1.000
_cell.angle_alpha   90.00
_cell.angle_beta   90.00
_cell.angle_gamma   90.00
#
_symmetry.space_group_name_H-M   'P 1'
#
loop_
_entity.id
_entity.type
_entity.pdbx_description
1 polymer ?
#
loop_
_entity_poly.entity_id
_entity_poly.type
_entity_poly.pdbx_seq_one_letter_code
_entity_poly.pdbx_strand_id
1 'polypeptide(L)'
;MTAELVRGQNHPLPQARLEIRVSAGEPVLAGATLSDAQGKVRGTEWVAHPGAPTLPGLEVSKQAAADHRLAFDLDALPESVHRVDVLLALPTGTGGPVRFGAVAAPFVAVTGLDGSEVASYTITGLDSESAVIALELYRRQDSWKVRAVGQGYAGGLAALLADQGLAGAAQLASGINDAVVQGLARSVAPPPPRLPEGDRALQTPAPAGSQGASGTVPPQQGAPGAPQHGSPYDVTGAASPVAPPAAQGASINYTHPGRAAGAPPPPAPTAPPADPGQPAQPVAGAATGWSMEERLYNQVWGMFEDLARTVAAYRSAVDFADSRMEQELDKVLSDPRSRIGGQGHVAREAAQTKHTELVSQARAALDRDLTQLIAESDVVEPALPAAFARWDNPVWHGYRVPMEIPMALRLGDLHLPESENLRIPMLIRLPLERGLWIDSGRSGQLDELVDQDELRRLAMDVAVAHAARLLAVYPAGEFVVHVIDPAGSAARSLTPLVRSGVLPAPPAVGPASVADVLTRLTERVDLVQMAVRGGAADALPPGLDTAEQLLIVNDFPHGFDDRAVTRLRYLADEGPSVGVHLMMVADREDAAAYGPLLDPLWRSLLRLSPVPDDHLADPWVGHAWTYEPPRVPRGSQVLDQVLDQVAEARRRDR
;
A
#
# COMPACT_ATOMS: atom_id res chain seq x y z
N MET A 1 9.85 -21.60 18.87
CA MET A 1 9.20 -22.69 18.10
C MET A 1 7.77 -22.29 17.89
N THR A 2 7.33 -22.30 16.64
CA THR A 2 6.00 -21.89 16.20
C THR A 2 4.99 -23.01 16.43
N ALA A 3 3.76 -22.68 16.84
CA ALA A 3 2.70 -23.65 17.05
C ALA A 3 1.70 -23.65 15.89
N GLU A 4 1.80 -24.63 14.99
CA GLU A 4 0.70 -24.95 14.07
C GLU A 4 -0.52 -25.41 14.89
N LEU A 5 -1.66 -24.75 14.68
CA LEU A 5 -2.90 -24.99 15.42
C LEU A 5 -3.92 -25.71 14.53
N VAL A 6 -4.57 -26.73 15.08
CA VAL A 6 -5.80 -27.29 14.49
C VAL A 6 -7.05 -26.68 15.12
N ARG A 7 -8.19 -26.76 14.42
CA ARG A 7 -9.46 -26.18 14.86
C ARG A 7 -9.83 -26.60 16.29
N GLY A 8 -10.05 -25.61 17.16
CA GLY A 8 -10.35 -25.77 18.58
C GLY A 8 -9.14 -25.72 19.53
N GLN A 9 -7.92 -25.89 19.02
CA GLN A 9 -6.67 -25.80 19.80
C GLN A 9 -6.42 -24.37 20.28
N ASN A 10 -5.78 -24.23 21.45
CA ASN A 10 -5.34 -22.95 22.01
C ASN A 10 -3.85 -22.96 22.35
N HIS A 11 -3.25 -21.78 22.33
CA HIS A 11 -1.83 -21.55 22.63
C HIS A 11 -1.68 -20.28 23.48
N PRO A 12 -0.76 -20.23 24.47
CA PRO A 12 -0.45 -18.99 25.17
C PRO A 12 0.16 -17.95 24.23
N LEU A 13 -0.13 -16.67 24.48
CA LEU A 13 0.55 -15.56 23.82
C LEU A 13 1.71 -15.08 24.72
N PRO A 14 2.96 -15.05 24.23
CA PRO A 14 4.13 -14.70 25.05
C PRO A 14 4.32 -13.18 25.20
N GLN A 15 3.59 -12.37 24.43
CA GLN A 15 3.69 -10.93 24.33
C GLN A 15 2.25 -10.36 24.26
N ALA A 16 2.02 -9.17 24.83
CA ALA A 16 0.74 -8.47 24.72
C ALA A 16 0.60 -7.71 23.39
N ARG A 17 1.71 -7.26 22.80
CA ARG A 17 1.75 -6.69 21.45
C ARG A 17 2.03 -7.79 20.44
N LEU A 18 1.21 -7.88 19.39
CA LEU A 18 1.32 -8.89 18.35
C LEU A 18 0.71 -8.42 17.03
N GLU A 19 1.00 -9.15 15.97
CA GLU A 19 0.36 -9.02 14.67
C GLU A 19 -0.39 -10.30 14.31
N ILE A 20 -1.46 -10.15 13.54
CA ILE A 20 -2.13 -11.26 12.88
C ILE A 20 -2.09 -10.99 11.38
N ARG A 21 -1.32 -11.82 10.67
CA ARG A 21 -1.18 -11.83 9.23
C ARG A 21 -2.17 -12.84 8.65
N VAL A 22 -2.85 -12.48 7.57
CA VAL A 22 -3.85 -13.30 6.89
C VAL A 22 -3.48 -13.37 5.41
N SER A 23 -3.57 -14.55 4.81
CA SER A 23 -3.41 -14.77 3.38
C SER A 23 -4.55 -15.66 2.86
N ALA A 24 -5.41 -15.12 2.02
CA ALA A 24 -6.60 -15.78 1.48
C ALA A 24 -6.55 -16.02 -0.03
N GLY A 25 -5.60 -15.42 -0.75
CA GLY A 25 -5.43 -15.56 -2.20
C GLY A 25 -6.45 -14.80 -3.07
N GLU A 26 -7.65 -14.55 -2.55
CA GLU A 26 -8.70 -13.71 -3.14
C GLU A 26 -9.05 -12.55 -2.19
N PRO A 27 -9.59 -11.41 -2.68
CA PRO A 27 -9.95 -10.28 -1.83
C PRO A 27 -11.00 -10.60 -0.75
N VAL A 28 -10.55 -10.76 0.49
CA VAL A 28 -11.40 -10.85 1.69
C VAL A 28 -11.43 -9.52 2.41
N LEU A 29 -12.51 -9.25 3.14
CA LEU A 29 -12.49 -8.35 4.29
C LEU A 29 -11.82 -9.06 5.47
N ALA A 30 -10.97 -8.35 6.20
CA ALA A 30 -10.58 -8.70 7.55
C ALA A 30 -11.05 -7.64 8.55
N GLY A 31 -11.36 -8.06 9.78
CA GLY A 31 -11.78 -7.20 10.88
C GLY A 31 -11.68 -7.93 12.22
N ALA A 32 -12.03 -7.27 13.32
CA ALA A 32 -12.04 -7.88 14.64
C ALA A 32 -13.11 -7.27 15.55
N THR A 33 -13.58 -8.06 16.52
CA THR A 33 -14.69 -7.67 17.41
C THR A 33 -14.31 -7.84 18.87
N LEU A 34 -14.46 -6.77 19.65
CA LEU A 34 -14.16 -6.72 21.07
C LEU A 34 -15.38 -7.16 21.88
N SER A 35 -15.24 -8.22 22.68
CA SER A 35 -16.30 -8.83 23.48
C SER A 35 -15.94 -8.83 24.97
N ASP A 36 -16.98 -8.76 25.81
CA ASP A 36 -16.82 -8.92 27.27
C ASP A 36 -16.75 -10.39 27.72
N ALA A 37 -16.69 -10.61 29.03
CA ALA A 37 -16.53 -11.94 29.65
C ALA A 37 -17.67 -12.92 29.34
N GLN A 38 -18.81 -12.42 28.82
CA GLN A 38 -19.95 -13.24 28.39
C GLN A 38 -19.89 -13.55 26.89
N GLY A 39 -18.85 -13.08 26.18
CA GLY A 39 -18.69 -13.26 24.74
C GLY A 39 -19.62 -12.38 23.91
N LYS A 40 -20.09 -11.25 24.47
CA LYS A 40 -21.01 -10.33 23.81
C LYS A 40 -20.31 -9.05 23.35
N VAL A 41 -20.57 -8.64 22.11
CA VAL A 41 -20.19 -7.33 21.58
C VAL A 41 -21.21 -6.28 22.05
N ARG A 42 -20.73 -5.17 22.63
CA ARG A 42 -21.59 -4.21 23.36
C ARG A 42 -22.28 -3.18 22.47
N GLY A 43 -21.62 -2.77 21.40
CA GLY A 43 -22.09 -1.78 20.44
C GLY A 43 -21.26 -1.84 19.16
N THR A 44 -21.67 -1.09 18.13
CA THR A 44 -20.97 -1.08 16.83
C THR A 44 -19.56 -0.47 16.93
N GLU A 45 -19.32 0.37 17.94
CA GLU A 45 -18.02 0.95 18.30
C GLU A 45 -17.01 -0.05 18.91
N TRP A 46 -17.41 -1.32 19.10
CA TRP A 46 -16.55 -2.42 19.53
C TRP A 46 -16.13 -3.32 18.35
N VAL A 47 -16.33 -2.85 17.10
CA VAL A 47 -16.03 -3.59 15.86
C VAL A 47 -15.00 -2.81 15.04
N ALA A 48 -13.79 -3.35 14.90
CA ALA A 48 -12.78 -2.82 13.98
C ALA A 48 -12.99 -3.45 12.59
N HIS A 49 -13.14 -2.61 11.57
CA HIS A 49 -13.42 -3.03 10.19
C HIS A 49 -12.92 -1.98 9.19
N PRO A 50 -12.88 -2.25 7.87
CA PRO A 50 -12.33 -1.30 6.88
C PRO A 50 -12.92 0.13 6.86
N GLY A 51 -14.13 0.33 7.38
CA GLY A 51 -14.77 1.65 7.53
C GLY A 51 -14.60 2.31 8.91
N ALA A 52 -14.16 1.56 9.92
CA ALA A 52 -13.78 2.00 11.25
C ALA A 52 -12.52 1.21 11.68
N PRO A 53 -11.34 1.54 11.10
CA PRO A 53 -10.19 0.64 11.10
C PRO A 53 -9.43 0.58 12.42
N THR A 54 -9.64 1.54 13.32
CA THR A 54 -8.81 1.74 14.51
C THR A 54 -9.69 1.80 15.77
N LEU A 55 -9.37 0.97 16.75
CA LEU A 55 -9.89 0.99 18.13
C LEU A 55 -8.70 1.06 19.11
N PRO A 56 -8.91 1.39 20.39
CA PRO A 56 -7.84 1.34 21.40
C PRO A 56 -7.22 -0.06 21.45
N GLY A 57 -5.92 -0.16 21.16
CA GLY A 57 -5.20 -1.44 21.12
C GLY A 57 -5.45 -2.33 19.90
N LEU A 58 -6.07 -1.84 18.82
CA LEU A 58 -6.41 -2.65 17.64
C LEU A 58 -6.49 -1.81 16.35
N GLU A 59 -5.69 -2.13 15.33
CA GLU A 59 -5.84 -1.60 13.95
C GLU A 59 -6.01 -2.74 12.93
N VAL A 60 -6.91 -2.52 11.94
CA VAL A 60 -7.19 -3.43 10.84
C VAL A 60 -7.13 -2.71 9.48
N SER A 61 -6.94 -3.47 8.40
CA SER A 61 -6.87 -2.94 7.03
C SER A 61 -8.08 -2.10 6.64
N LYS A 62 -7.83 -1.01 5.89
CA LYS A 62 -8.82 -0.05 5.39
C LYS A 62 -9.49 -0.49 4.08
N GLN A 63 -9.17 -1.69 3.58
CA GLN A 63 -9.66 -2.24 2.32
C GLN A 63 -9.80 -3.77 2.37
N ALA A 64 -10.57 -4.35 1.45
CA ALA A 64 -10.50 -5.79 1.18
C ALA A 64 -9.28 -6.12 0.32
N ALA A 65 -8.61 -7.23 0.60
CA ALA A 65 -7.34 -7.63 -0.02
C ALA A 65 -7.12 -9.15 0.08
N ALA A 66 -6.22 -9.69 -0.73
CA ALA A 66 -5.80 -11.09 -0.64
C ALA A 66 -4.96 -11.36 0.62
N ASP A 67 -4.23 -10.35 1.09
CA ASP A 67 -3.41 -10.39 2.30
C ASP A 67 -3.76 -9.24 3.25
N HIS A 68 -3.73 -9.49 4.57
CA HIS A 68 -3.97 -8.48 5.60
C HIS A 68 -2.96 -8.57 6.73
N ARG A 69 -2.71 -7.43 7.39
CA ARG A 69 -2.03 -7.32 8.69
C ARG A 69 -3.00 -6.61 9.64
N LEU A 70 -3.24 -7.22 10.80
CA LEU A 70 -3.99 -6.64 11.90
C LEU A 70 -3.01 -6.47 13.06
N ALA A 71 -2.94 -5.27 13.64
CA ALA A 71 -2.04 -4.96 14.75
C ALA A 71 -2.83 -4.94 16.07
N PHE A 72 -2.27 -5.56 17.10
CA PHE A 72 -2.88 -5.65 18.44
C PHE A 72 -1.91 -5.17 19.51
N ASP A 73 -2.38 -4.33 20.41
CA ASP A 73 -1.79 -4.09 21.72
C ASP A 73 -2.83 -4.48 22.78
N LEU A 74 -2.70 -5.72 23.27
CA LEU A 74 -3.66 -6.34 24.17
C LEU A 74 -3.62 -5.76 25.60
N ASP A 75 -2.64 -4.91 25.92
CA ASP A 75 -2.57 -4.13 27.17
C ASP A 75 -3.21 -2.74 27.01
N ALA A 76 -3.35 -2.24 25.78
CA ALA A 76 -4.08 -1.00 25.46
C ALA A 76 -5.59 -1.21 25.23
N LEU A 77 -6.06 -2.47 25.24
CA LEU A 77 -7.49 -2.80 25.24
C LEU A 77 -8.17 -2.36 26.56
N PRO A 78 -9.39 -1.78 26.53
CA PRO A 78 -10.12 -1.46 27.75
C PRO A 78 -10.35 -2.68 28.65
N GLU A 79 -10.24 -2.54 29.98
CA GLU A 79 -10.35 -3.66 30.96
C GLU A 79 -11.64 -4.49 30.88
N SER A 80 -12.68 -3.99 30.21
CA SER A 80 -13.92 -4.74 29.99
C SER A 80 -13.86 -5.69 28.79
N VAL A 81 -12.87 -5.56 27.90
CA VAL A 81 -12.57 -6.56 26.85
C VAL A 81 -11.97 -7.81 27.49
N HIS A 82 -12.59 -8.95 27.25
CA HIS A 82 -12.10 -10.26 27.71
C HIS A 82 -11.82 -11.22 26.54
N ARG A 83 -12.41 -10.93 25.36
CA ARG A 83 -12.20 -11.68 24.12
C ARG A 83 -12.13 -10.73 22.93
N VAL A 84 -11.31 -11.07 21.94
CA VAL A 84 -11.26 -10.45 20.62
C VAL A 84 -11.38 -11.54 19.56
N ASP A 85 -12.46 -11.50 18.77
CA ASP A 85 -12.69 -12.47 17.69
C ASP A 85 -12.25 -11.88 16.35
N VAL A 86 -11.34 -12.56 15.66
CA VAL A 86 -10.79 -12.16 14.34
C VAL A 86 -11.68 -12.69 13.24
N LEU A 87 -12.18 -11.78 12.40
CA LEU A 87 -13.22 -12.03 11.42
C LEU A 87 -12.69 -11.92 9.99
N LEU A 88 -13.00 -12.90 9.15
CA LEU A 88 -12.82 -12.82 7.71
C LEU A 88 -14.18 -12.93 7.01
N ALA A 89 -14.42 -12.15 5.96
CA ALA A 89 -15.66 -12.24 5.17
C ALA A 89 -15.40 -11.95 3.70
N LEU A 90 -16.18 -12.56 2.81
CA LEU A 90 -16.15 -12.27 1.38
C LEU A 90 -16.99 -11.02 1.10
N PRO A 91 -16.45 -9.99 0.42
CA PRO A 91 -17.15 -8.74 0.18
C PRO A 91 -18.32 -8.93 -0.79
N THR A 92 -19.51 -8.46 -0.41
CA THR A 92 -20.71 -8.59 -1.25
C THR A 92 -20.83 -7.43 -2.23
N GLY A 93 -21.10 -7.74 -3.51
CA GLY A 93 -21.34 -6.73 -4.55
C GLY A 93 -20.12 -6.30 -5.37
N THR A 94 -18.94 -6.85 -5.09
CA THR A 94 -17.67 -6.52 -5.77
C THR A 94 -17.33 -7.41 -6.97
N GLY A 95 -18.21 -8.37 -7.31
CA GLY A 95 -17.99 -9.34 -8.41
C GLY A 95 -17.10 -10.55 -8.05
N GLY A 96 -16.52 -10.58 -6.85
CA GLY A 96 -15.68 -11.67 -6.36
C GLY A 96 -16.43 -12.96 -5.94
N PRO A 97 -15.70 -13.97 -5.44
CA PRO A 97 -16.28 -15.25 -5.02
C PRO A 97 -17.25 -15.08 -3.84
N VAL A 98 -18.41 -15.74 -3.92
CA VAL A 98 -19.52 -15.59 -2.95
C VAL A 98 -19.48 -16.56 -1.76
N ARG A 99 -18.57 -17.54 -1.77
CA ARG A 99 -18.41 -18.56 -0.71
C ARG A 99 -16.96 -19.03 -0.62
N PHE A 100 -16.48 -19.36 0.57
CA PHE A 100 -15.09 -19.77 0.80
C PHE A 100 -14.74 -21.11 0.16
N GLY A 101 -15.71 -21.99 -0.14
CA GLY A 101 -15.50 -23.22 -0.92
C GLY A 101 -15.07 -23.00 -2.38
N ALA A 102 -15.03 -21.75 -2.86
CA ALA A 102 -14.50 -21.36 -4.16
C ALA A 102 -13.16 -20.62 -4.08
N VAL A 103 -12.55 -20.55 -2.89
CA VAL A 103 -11.34 -19.76 -2.59
C VAL A 103 -10.24 -20.68 -2.03
N ALA A 104 -8.98 -20.25 -2.06
CA ALA A 104 -7.92 -20.92 -1.33
C ALA A 104 -8.22 -20.92 0.18
N ALA A 105 -7.89 -22.00 0.89
CA ALA A 105 -8.12 -22.11 2.33
C ALA A 105 -7.35 -21.00 3.08
N PRO A 106 -8.01 -20.04 3.75
CA PRO A 106 -7.30 -18.88 4.30
C PRO A 106 -6.29 -19.29 5.38
N PHE A 107 -5.06 -18.83 5.22
CA PHE A 107 -3.99 -19.01 6.19
C PHE A 107 -3.94 -17.79 7.13
N VAL A 108 -3.71 -18.04 8.42
CA VAL A 108 -3.57 -16.99 9.43
C VAL A 108 -2.37 -17.29 10.33
N ALA A 109 -1.47 -16.32 10.47
CA ALA A 109 -0.29 -16.41 11.33
C ALA A 109 -0.28 -15.29 12.37
N VAL A 110 -0.07 -15.66 13.63
CA VAL A 110 0.14 -14.75 14.76
C VAL A 110 1.64 -14.58 14.93
N THR A 111 2.16 -13.37 14.78
CA THR A 111 3.58 -13.04 14.95
C THR A 111 3.81 -12.05 16.08
N GLY A 112 5.00 -12.07 16.70
CA GLY A 112 5.49 -10.93 17.46
C GLY A 112 5.77 -9.72 16.55
N LEU A 113 6.04 -8.57 17.15
CA LEU A 113 6.47 -7.35 16.42
C LEU A 113 7.85 -7.49 15.75
N ASP A 114 8.62 -8.50 16.16
CA ASP A 114 9.89 -8.94 15.56
C ASP A 114 9.67 -9.88 14.35
N GLY A 115 8.42 -10.12 13.95
CA GLY A 115 8.07 -11.09 12.92
C GLY A 115 8.18 -12.56 13.36
N SER A 116 8.50 -12.85 14.62
CA SER A 116 8.62 -14.23 15.10
C SER A 116 7.24 -14.91 15.15
N GLU A 117 7.07 -16.00 14.39
CA GLU A 117 5.77 -16.67 14.31
C GLU A 117 5.49 -17.46 15.60
N VAL A 118 4.48 -17.01 16.34
CA VAL A 118 4.03 -17.60 17.60
C VAL A 118 3.15 -18.81 17.32
N ALA A 119 2.18 -18.67 16.44
CA ALA A 119 1.23 -19.70 16.07
C ALA A 119 0.60 -19.44 14.70
N SER A 120 0.23 -20.50 13.98
CA SER A 120 -0.46 -20.39 12.67
C SER A 120 -1.61 -21.38 12.53
N TYR A 121 -2.54 -21.07 11.63
CA TYR A 121 -3.74 -21.86 11.38
C TYR A 121 -4.21 -21.72 9.93
N THR A 122 -4.35 -22.85 9.23
CA THR A 122 -4.98 -22.93 7.91
C THR A 122 -6.47 -23.28 8.07
N ILE A 123 -7.36 -22.39 7.64
CA ILE A 123 -8.81 -22.53 7.81
C ILE A 123 -9.37 -23.46 6.72
N THR A 124 -9.30 -24.76 6.97
CA THR A 124 -9.84 -25.82 6.09
C THR A 124 -11.28 -26.22 6.46
N GLY A 125 -12.05 -26.68 5.47
CA GLY A 125 -13.39 -27.22 5.69
C GLY A 125 -14.52 -26.20 5.62
N LEU A 126 -14.30 -25.06 4.95
CA LEU A 126 -15.36 -24.15 4.52
C LEU A 126 -15.85 -24.57 3.12
N ASP A 127 -17.15 -24.48 2.89
CA ASP A 127 -17.80 -24.66 1.58
C ASP A 127 -18.81 -23.53 1.32
N SER A 128 -19.96 -23.58 2.01
CA SER A 128 -21.11 -22.70 1.76
C SER A 128 -20.99 -21.32 2.40
N GLU A 129 -19.96 -21.14 3.23
CA GLU A 129 -19.84 -20.03 4.17
C GLU A 129 -19.22 -18.80 3.51
N SER A 130 -19.69 -17.62 3.88
CA SER A 130 -19.25 -16.32 3.33
C SER A 130 -18.66 -15.38 4.38
N ALA A 131 -18.72 -15.76 5.66
CA ALA A 131 -17.92 -15.19 6.74
C ALA A 131 -17.39 -16.30 7.66
N VAL A 132 -16.28 -16.06 8.36
CA VAL A 132 -15.66 -17.02 9.28
C VAL A 132 -14.97 -16.31 10.45
N ILE A 133 -15.15 -16.83 11.67
CA ILE A 133 -14.29 -16.47 12.81
C ILE A 133 -13.02 -17.32 12.69
N ALA A 134 -11.90 -16.66 12.41
CA ALA A 134 -10.60 -17.29 12.21
C ALA A 134 -9.98 -17.70 13.55
N LEU A 135 -9.74 -16.71 14.41
CA LEU A 135 -9.06 -16.84 15.70
C LEU A 135 -9.88 -16.15 16.81
N GLU A 136 -9.81 -16.71 18.01
CA GLU A 136 -10.33 -16.14 19.27
C GLU A 136 -9.12 -15.81 20.15
N LEU A 137 -8.87 -14.53 20.42
CA LEU A 137 -7.92 -14.07 21.44
C LEU A 137 -8.69 -13.88 22.75
N TYR A 138 -8.26 -14.50 23.85
CA TYR A 138 -9.02 -14.45 25.10
C TYR A 138 -8.12 -14.36 26.34
N ARG A 139 -8.56 -13.57 27.33
CA ARG A 139 -7.87 -13.39 28.62
C ARG A 139 -8.33 -14.46 29.61
N ARG A 140 -7.38 -15.20 30.19
CA ARG A 140 -7.65 -16.19 31.24
C ARG A 140 -6.54 -16.16 32.29
N GLN A 141 -6.92 -15.89 33.54
CA GLN A 141 -5.98 -15.79 34.68
C GLN A 141 -4.87 -14.76 34.39
N ASP A 142 -5.29 -13.57 33.90
CA ASP A 142 -4.43 -12.43 33.55
C ASP A 142 -3.29 -12.77 32.57
N SER A 143 -3.53 -13.74 31.70
CA SER A 143 -2.70 -14.04 30.54
C SER A 143 -3.59 -14.18 29.30
N TRP A 144 -3.13 -13.61 28.18
CA TRP A 144 -3.80 -13.74 26.89
C TRP A 144 -3.43 -15.07 26.19
N LYS A 145 -4.39 -15.63 25.47
CA LYS A 145 -4.24 -16.86 24.68
C LYS A 145 -4.93 -16.71 23.33
N VAL A 146 -4.37 -17.34 22.30
CA VAL A 146 -5.02 -17.51 20.99
C VAL A 146 -5.68 -18.88 20.92
N ARG A 147 -6.78 -18.99 20.19
CA ARG A 147 -7.45 -20.23 19.83
C ARG A 147 -7.81 -20.23 18.34
N ALA A 148 -7.58 -21.34 17.65
CA ALA A 148 -8.07 -21.58 16.31
C ALA A 148 -9.57 -21.89 16.35
N VAL A 149 -10.42 -21.12 15.65
CA VAL A 149 -11.88 -21.24 15.74
C VAL A 149 -12.48 -21.87 14.48
N GLY A 150 -12.16 -21.32 13.30
CA GLY A 150 -12.63 -21.81 12.00
C GLY A 150 -14.15 -21.95 11.90
N GLN A 151 -14.91 -21.09 12.57
CA GLN A 151 -16.38 -21.15 12.60
C GLN A 151 -16.93 -20.33 11.45
N GLY A 152 -17.35 -21.00 10.37
CA GLY A 152 -17.97 -20.37 9.21
C GLY A 152 -19.47 -20.09 9.38
N TYR A 153 -19.97 -19.11 8.64
CA TYR A 153 -21.35 -18.65 8.62
C TYR A 153 -21.85 -18.51 7.17
N ALA A 154 -22.84 -19.31 6.78
CA ALA A 154 -23.50 -19.23 5.47
C ALA A 154 -24.35 -17.96 5.30
N GLY A 155 -24.88 -17.40 6.41
CA GLY A 155 -25.53 -16.10 6.43
C GLY A 155 -24.58 -14.89 6.44
N GLY A 156 -23.30 -15.11 6.17
CA GLY A 156 -22.27 -14.07 6.05
C GLY A 156 -22.06 -13.24 7.31
N LEU A 157 -21.48 -12.05 7.12
CA LEU A 157 -21.07 -11.15 8.21
C LEU A 157 -22.25 -10.71 9.10
N ALA A 158 -23.45 -10.57 8.53
CA ALA A 158 -24.66 -10.22 9.29
C ALA A 158 -25.06 -11.31 10.28
N ALA A 159 -24.96 -12.59 9.89
CA ALA A 159 -25.25 -13.71 10.78
C ALA A 159 -24.17 -13.89 11.86
N LEU A 160 -22.90 -13.71 11.49
CA LEU A 160 -21.77 -13.75 12.42
C LEU A 160 -21.92 -12.69 13.54
N LEU A 161 -22.11 -11.42 13.17
CA LEU A 161 -22.27 -10.33 14.14
C LEU A 161 -23.53 -10.50 15.01
N ALA A 162 -24.60 -11.11 14.47
CA ALA A 162 -25.80 -11.41 15.23
C ALA A 162 -25.59 -12.54 16.26
N ASP A 163 -24.79 -13.55 15.94
CA ASP A 163 -24.41 -14.66 16.84
C ASP A 163 -23.59 -14.15 18.04
N GLN A 164 -22.74 -13.14 17.83
CA GLN A 164 -22.04 -12.39 18.89
C GLN A 164 -22.94 -11.42 19.69
N GLY A 165 -24.24 -11.40 19.42
CA GLY A 165 -25.25 -10.63 20.16
C GLY A 165 -25.27 -9.13 19.87
N LEU A 166 -24.68 -8.66 18.77
CA LEU A 166 -24.64 -7.25 18.40
C LEU A 166 -26.02 -6.75 17.95
N ALA A 167 -26.53 -5.71 18.61
CA ALA A 167 -27.72 -4.99 18.16
C ALA A 167 -27.40 -4.22 16.86
N GLY A 168 -28.24 -4.39 15.83
CA GLY A 168 -28.01 -3.76 14.52
C GLY A 168 -27.00 -4.49 13.62
N ALA A 169 -26.69 -5.75 13.90
CA ALA A 169 -25.73 -6.57 13.13
C ALA A 169 -25.92 -6.52 11.60
N ALA A 170 -27.17 -6.55 11.10
CA ALA A 170 -27.45 -6.46 9.67
C ALA A 170 -27.17 -5.07 9.08
N GLN A 171 -27.49 -4.00 9.82
CA GLN A 171 -27.20 -2.63 9.43
C GLN A 171 -25.69 -2.35 9.42
N LEU A 172 -24.96 -2.84 10.44
CA LEU A 172 -23.50 -2.74 10.44
C LEU A 172 -22.90 -3.58 9.31
N ALA A 173 -23.34 -4.82 9.09
CA ALA A 173 -22.84 -5.64 7.98
C ALA A 173 -23.11 -5.02 6.59
N SER A 174 -24.23 -4.32 6.41
CA SER A 174 -24.44 -3.47 5.21
C SER A 174 -23.39 -2.37 5.18
N GLY A 175 -23.34 -1.49 6.19
CA GLY A 175 -22.41 -0.36 6.23
C GLY A 175 -20.93 -0.74 6.09
N ILE A 176 -20.54 -1.93 6.55
CA ILE A 176 -19.23 -2.53 6.32
C ILE A 176 -19.02 -2.86 4.83
N ASN A 177 -19.96 -3.57 4.20
CA ASN A 177 -19.87 -3.87 2.77
C ASN A 177 -20.00 -2.61 1.92
N ASP A 178 -20.85 -1.65 2.28
CA ASP A 178 -20.98 -0.35 1.63
C ASP A 178 -19.67 0.47 1.74
N ALA A 179 -18.99 0.44 2.89
CA ALA A 179 -17.67 1.05 3.06
C ALA A 179 -16.58 0.35 2.25
N VAL A 180 -16.62 -0.98 2.12
CA VAL A 180 -15.69 -1.74 1.28
C VAL A 180 -15.97 -1.56 -0.21
N VAL A 181 -17.23 -1.55 -0.64
CA VAL A 181 -17.65 -1.24 -2.02
C VAL A 181 -17.30 0.21 -2.37
N GLN A 182 -17.41 1.15 -1.43
CA GLN A 182 -16.87 2.50 -1.61
C GLN A 182 -15.33 2.55 -1.60
N GLY A 183 -14.66 1.69 -0.83
CA GLY A 183 -13.21 1.52 -0.87
C GLY A 183 -12.76 1.06 -2.26
N LEU A 184 -13.32 -0.05 -2.75
CA LEU A 184 -13.09 -0.55 -4.10
C LEU A 184 -13.55 0.44 -5.18
N ALA A 185 -14.64 1.18 -5.01
CA ALA A 185 -15.07 2.19 -5.99
C ALA A 185 -14.14 3.42 -6.01
N ARG A 186 -13.47 3.76 -4.90
CA ARG A 186 -12.38 4.75 -4.88
C ARG A 186 -11.07 4.21 -5.45
N SER A 187 -10.99 2.90 -5.72
CA SER A 187 -9.92 2.26 -6.50
C SER A 187 -10.32 1.94 -7.94
N VAL A 188 -11.62 1.76 -8.22
CA VAL A 188 -12.22 1.24 -9.47
C VAL A 188 -13.74 1.59 -9.57
N ALA A 189 -14.13 2.83 -9.93
CA ALA A 189 -15.42 3.14 -10.61
C ALA A 189 -15.66 4.63 -10.95
N PRO A 190 -16.28 4.97 -12.10
CA PRO A 190 -16.71 6.33 -12.46
C PRO A 190 -18.13 6.71 -11.94
N PRO A 191 -18.57 7.99 -12.07
CA PRO A 191 -19.91 8.42 -11.68
C PRO A 191 -21.03 7.85 -12.58
N PRO A 192 -22.25 7.65 -12.05
CA PRO A 192 -23.34 7.01 -12.79
C PRO A 192 -23.92 7.91 -13.91
N PRO A 193 -24.40 7.32 -15.03
CA PRO A 193 -25.01 8.08 -16.11
C PRO A 193 -26.33 8.71 -15.66
N ARG A 194 -26.46 10.04 -15.84
CA ARG A 194 -27.75 10.72 -15.71
C ARG A 194 -28.68 10.26 -16.84
N LEU A 195 -29.82 9.69 -16.49
CA LEU A 195 -30.93 9.53 -17.43
C LEU A 195 -31.33 10.91 -17.97
N PRO A 196 -31.72 11.02 -19.26
CA PRO A 196 -32.18 12.28 -19.81
C PRO A 196 -33.55 12.65 -19.21
N GLU A 197 -33.55 13.60 -18.27
CA GLU A 197 -34.76 14.35 -17.91
C GLU A 197 -35.21 15.17 -19.12
N GLY A 198 -36.19 14.64 -19.85
CA GLY A 198 -36.72 15.27 -21.06
C GLY A 198 -37.48 16.57 -20.75
N ASP A 199 -37.16 17.61 -21.53
CA ASP A 199 -37.88 18.88 -21.71
C ASP A 199 -38.75 19.39 -20.54
N ARG A 200 -38.18 20.33 -19.78
CA ARG A 200 -38.94 21.46 -19.24
C ARG A 200 -38.33 22.80 -19.63
N ALA A 201 -38.67 23.22 -20.85
CA ALA A 201 -38.60 24.62 -21.24
C ALA A 201 -39.52 25.50 -20.36
N LEU A 202 -39.15 26.78 -20.29
CA LEU A 202 -39.79 27.88 -19.55
C LEU A 202 -41.33 27.87 -19.53
N GLN A 203 -41.93 28.06 -18.34
CA GLN A 203 -43.19 28.80 -18.23
C GLN A 203 -43.42 29.40 -16.83
N THR A 204 -43.94 30.63 -16.82
CA THR A 204 -44.29 31.46 -15.65
C THR A 204 -45.81 31.36 -15.34
N PRO A 205 -46.39 31.97 -14.27
CA PRO A 205 -47.09 31.15 -13.27
C PRO A 205 -48.62 31.28 -13.17
N ALA A 206 -49.21 30.32 -12.43
CA ALA A 206 -50.47 30.37 -11.66
C ALA A 206 -51.82 30.34 -12.42
N PRO A 207 -52.97 30.02 -11.77
CA PRO A 207 -53.20 29.36 -10.46
C PRO A 207 -54.17 28.14 -10.48
N ALA A 208 -54.34 27.53 -9.30
CA ALA A 208 -55.24 26.44 -8.87
C ALA A 208 -56.55 26.13 -9.66
N GLY A 209 -56.85 24.83 -9.83
CA GLY A 209 -58.11 24.30 -10.38
C GLY A 209 -58.47 22.89 -9.87
N SER A 210 -59.69 22.75 -9.35
CA SER A 210 -60.32 21.64 -8.61
C SER A 210 -60.66 20.32 -9.34
N GLN A 211 -60.73 19.20 -8.56
CA GLN A 211 -61.61 18.00 -8.71
C GLN A 211 -61.39 16.97 -9.85
N GLY A 212 -61.88 15.72 -9.66
CA GLY A 212 -62.26 14.81 -10.76
C GLY A 212 -61.96 13.30 -10.64
N ALA A 213 -62.80 12.51 -9.95
CA ALA A 213 -62.61 11.07 -9.64
C ALA A 213 -62.95 10.02 -10.75
N SER A 214 -62.56 8.75 -10.49
CA SER A 214 -63.15 7.46 -10.96
C SER A 214 -62.77 6.83 -12.33
N GLY A 215 -62.70 5.47 -12.41
CA GLY A 215 -62.37 4.75 -13.68
C GLY A 215 -62.30 3.19 -13.78
N THR A 216 -62.79 2.40 -12.81
CA THR A 216 -63.15 0.94 -12.85
C THR A 216 -62.59 -0.08 -13.90
N VAL A 217 -61.74 -1.01 -13.39
CA VAL A 217 -61.61 -2.50 -13.58
C VAL A 217 -61.61 -3.26 -14.95
N PRO A 218 -60.72 -4.29 -15.10
CA PRO A 218 -60.69 -5.27 -16.20
C PRO A 218 -60.80 -6.79 -15.78
N PRO A 219 -61.01 -7.72 -16.74
CA PRO A 219 -60.63 -9.15 -16.67
C PRO A 219 -59.73 -9.55 -17.89
N GLN A 220 -59.33 -10.80 -18.23
CA GLN A 220 -59.65 -12.14 -17.70
C GLN A 220 -58.50 -13.19 -17.88
N GLN A 221 -58.08 -13.79 -16.75
CA GLN A 221 -57.62 -15.16 -16.45
C GLN A 221 -57.22 -16.22 -17.52
N GLY A 222 -56.20 -17.04 -17.18
CA GLY A 222 -55.96 -18.40 -17.72
C GLY A 222 -54.81 -19.17 -17.02
N ALA A 223 -55.11 -20.21 -16.22
CA ALA A 223 -54.18 -21.11 -15.49
C ALA A 223 -54.98 -22.34 -14.93
N PRO A 224 -54.45 -23.29 -14.12
CA PRO A 224 -53.07 -23.69 -13.79
C PRO A 224 -52.81 -25.23 -13.96
N GLY A 225 -51.69 -25.80 -13.46
CA GLY A 225 -51.56 -27.27 -13.29
C GLY A 225 -50.22 -27.80 -12.75
N ALA A 226 -50.22 -28.54 -11.64
CA ALA A 226 -49.11 -29.27 -11.00
C ALA A 226 -49.65 -30.10 -9.79
N PRO A 227 -48.87 -30.96 -9.06
CA PRO A 227 -47.71 -31.82 -9.41
C PRO A 227 -47.98 -33.32 -9.05
N GLN A 228 -46.97 -34.24 -9.11
CA GLN A 228 -46.69 -35.27 -8.06
C GLN A 228 -45.53 -36.27 -8.35
N HIS A 229 -44.66 -36.46 -7.33
CA HIS A 229 -43.98 -37.67 -6.81
C HIS A 229 -43.38 -38.80 -7.71
N GLY A 230 -42.15 -39.24 -7.35
CA GLY A 230 -41.58 -40.56 -7.71
C GLY A 230 -40.16 -40.85 -7.15
N SER A 231 -39.99 -41.93 -6.37
CA SER A 231 -38.71 -42.49 -5.85
C SER A 231 -38.98 -43.76 -5.02
N PRO A 232 -38.02 -44.66 -4.75
CA PRO A 232 -36.77 -45.01 -5.46
C PRO A 232 -36.69 -46.55 -5.77
N TYR A 233 -35.52 -47.09 -6.17
CA TYR A 233 -34.84 -48.32 -5.64
C TYR A 233 -33.89 -49.04 -6.63
N ASP A 234 -32.72 -49.45 -6.10
CA ASP A 234 -31.83 -50.61 -6.40
C ASP A 234 -31.50 -51.14 -7.82
N VAL A 235 -30.21 -51.46 -8.03
CA VAL A 235 -29.70 -52.87 -8.01
C VAL A 235 -28.17 -52.91 -7.77
N THR A 236 -27.67 -54.03 -7.25
CA THR A 236 -26.38 -54.21 -6.54
C THR A 236 -25.25 -54.91 -7.32
N GLY A 237 -23.99 -54.71 -6.90
CA GLY A 237 -22.95 -55.75 -6.90
C GLY A 237 -21.55 -55.30 -7.36
N ALA A 238 -20.42 -55.83 -6.86
CA ALA A 238 -20.17 -56.69 -5.68
C ALA A 238 -18.67 -56.62 -5.28
N ALA A 239 -18.32 -56.90 -4.02
CA ALA A 239 -16.93 -56.93 -3.49
C ALA A 239 -16.27 -58.33 -3.67
N SER A 240 -14.95 -58.53 -3.57
CA SER A 240 -14.14 -58.60 -2.31
C SER A 240 -12.66 -59.02 -2.66
N PRO A 241 -11.77 -59.48 -1.73
CA PRO A 241 -11.02 -58.70 -0.72
C PRO A 241 -9.49 -58.99 -0.68
N VAL A 242 -8.67 -58.11 -0.09
CA VAL A 242 -7.28 -58.40 0.36
C VAL A 242 -6.96 -57.68 1.69
N ALA A 243 -6.04 -58.23 2.50
CA ALA A 243 -5.68 -57.77 3.86
C ALA A 243 -4.39 -56.89 3.90
N PRO A 244 -4.05 -56.23 5.03
CA PRO A 244 -3.06 -55.14 5.08
C PRO A 244 -1.61 -55.60 5.33
N PRO A 245 -0.62 -54.71 5.06
CA PRO A 245 0.38 -54.47 6.10
C PRO A 245 0.93 -53.01 6.20
N ALA A 246 1.42 -52.71 7.41
CA ALA A 246 2.54 -51.81 7.76
C ALA A 246 2.58 -50.33 7.28
N ALA A 247 2.87 -49.43 8.23
CA ALA A 247 3.18 -48.02 7.97
C ALA A 247 4.67 -47.79 7.69
N GLN A 248 4.97 -46.94 6.70
CA GLN A 248 6.24 -46.22 6.56
C GLN A 248 5.90 -44.78 6.15
N GLY A 249 6.65 -43.80 6.69
CA GLY A 249 6.33 -42.38 6.50
C GLY A 249 6.64 -41.90 5.09
N ALA A 250 5.62 -41.58 4.31
CA ALA A 250 5.78 -40.89 3.04
C ALA A 250 5.98 -39.38 3.28
N SER A 251 7.12 -38.85 2.87
CA SER A 251 7.34 -37.41 2.74
C SER A 251 6.37 -36.83 1.71
N ILE A 252 5.61 -35.79 2.07
CA ILE A 252 4.70 -35.11 1.15
C ILE A 252 5.53 -34.48 0.02
N ASN A 253 5.19 -34.82 -1.23
CA ASN A 253 5.86 -34.29 -2.42
C ASN A 253 5.02 -33.14 -3.02
N TYR A 254 5.53 -31.91 -2.92
CA TYR A 254 4.84 -30.68 -3.32
C TYR A 254 4.95 -30.35 -4.83
N THR A 255 5.18 -31.34 -5.70
CA THR A 255 5.14 -31.13 -7.16
C THR A 255 3.71 -30.87 -7.64
N HIS A 256 3.36 -29.59 -7.81
CA HIS A 256 2.14 -29.17 -8.49
C HIS A 256 2.14 -29.66 -9.95
N PRO A 257 1.08 -30.34 -10.44
CA PRO A 257 1.02 -30.86 -11.80
C PRO A 257 0.78 -29.73 -12.81
N GLY A 258 1.87 -29.10 -13.28
CA GLY A 258 1.83 -28.06 -14.32
C GLY A 258 3.09 -27.20 -14.43
N ARG A 259 3.91 -27.11 -13.37
CA ARG A 259 5.14 -26.31 -13.40
C ARG A 259 6.30 -27.12 -13.98
N ALA A 260 6.80 -26.72 -15.15
CA ALA A 260 8.09 -27.21 -15.66
C ALA A 260 9.21 -26.84 -14.67
N ALA A 261 10.12 -27.77 -14.39
CA ALA A 261 11.15 -27.60 -13.37
C ALA A 261 12.26 -26.65 -13.84
N GLY A 262 12.09 -25.36 -13.58
CA GLY A 262 13.20 -24.40 -13.57
C GLY A 262 14.21 -24.75 -12.49
N ALA A 263 15.48 -24.39 -12.69
CA ALA A 263 16.53 -24.61 -11.70
C ALA A 263 16.22 -23.85 -10.39
N PRO A 264 16.61 -24.40 -9.21
CA PRO A 264 16.51 -23.66 -7.96
C PRO A 264 17.39 -22.38 -8.04
N PRO A 265 16.97 -21.27 -7.41
CA PRO A 265 17.74 -20.03 -7.43
C PRO A 265 19.13 -20.25 -6.78
N PRO A 266 20.19 -19.57 -7.27
CA PRO A 266 21.52 -19.70 -6.69
C PRO A 266 21.52 -19.26 -5.22
N PRO A 267 22.38 -19.82 -4.35
CA PRO A 267 22.41 -19.45 -2.93
C PRO A 267 22.68 -17.95 -2.72
N ALA A 268 22.33 -17.43 -1.53
CA ALA A 268 22.65 -16.06 -1.17
C ALA A 268 24.19 -15.87 -1.06
N PRO A 269 24.75 -14.74 -1.53
CA PRO A 269 26.13 -14.37 -1.24
C PRO A 269 26.38 -14.40 0.27
N THR A 270 27.30 -15.28 0.70
CA THR A 270 27.57 -15.49 2.13
C THR A 270 28.88 -14.80 2.49
N ALA A 271 28.87 -14.02 3.57
CA ALA A 271 30.07 -13.39 4.11
C ALA A 271 31.13 -14.43 4.53
N PRO A 272 32.43 -14.08 4.52
CA PRO A 272 33.43 -14.83 5.27
C PRO A 272 33.01 -14.96 6.75
N PRO A 273 33.28 -16.08 7.42
CA PRO A 273 32.96 -16.23 8.84
C PRO A 273 33.73 -15.19 9.67
N ALA A 274 33.00 -14.42 10.48
CA ALA A 274 33.57 -13.40 11.34
C ALA A 274 34.44 -13.99 12.47
N ASP A 275 35.46 -13.24 12.89
CA ASP A 275 36.25 -13.59 14.07
C ASP A 275 35.37 -13.57 15.35
N PRO A 276 35.64 -14.44 16.34
CA PRO A 276 34.83 -14.53 17.55
C PRO A 276 34.70 -13.19 18.30
N GLY A 277 33.50 -12.61 18.29
CA GLY A 277 33.18 -11.33 18.93
C GLY A 277 33.15 -10.11 17.99
N GLN A 278 33.40 -10.29 16.69
CA GLN A 278 33.12 -9.28 15.66
C GLN A 278 31.73 -9.52 15.03
N PRO A 279 31.01 -8.47 14.60
CA PRO A 279 29.81 -8.63 13.78
C PRO A 279 30.19 -9.19 12.39
N ALA A 280 29.24 -9.86 11.73
CA ALA A 280 29.42 -10.30 10.36
C ALA A 280 29.51 -9.08 9.42
N GLN A 281 30.42 -9.14 8.43
CA GLN A 281 30.50 -8.10 7.41
C GLN A 281 29.25 -8.16 6.52
N PRO A 282 28.55 -7.03 6.29
CA PRO A 282 27.43 -6.98 5.35
C PRO A 282 27.83 -7.39 3.94
N VAL A 283 26.90 -7.97 3.20
CA VAL A 283 27.09 -8.39 1.80
C VAL A 283 25.88 -7.99 0.97
N ALA A 284 26.11 -7.44 -0.21
CA ALA A 284 25.06 -7.05 -1.14
C ALA A 284 24.32 -8.30 -1.68
N GLY A 285 22.99 -8.25 -1.66
CA GLY A 285 22.12 -9.35 -2.04
C GLY A 285 22.03 -10.47 -1.01
N ALA A 286 22.36 -10.21 0.27
CA ALA A 286 22.29 -11.21 1.34
C ALA A 286 20.86 -11.61 1.75
N ALA A 287 19.87 -10.76 1.46
CA ALA A 287 18.45 -11.06 1.69
C ALA A 287 17.94 -12.23 0.81
N THR A 288 16.75 -12.74 1.13
CA THR A 288 16.08 -13.78 0.33
C THR A 288 15.51 -13.22 -0.97
N GLY A 289 15.47 -14.04 -2.02
CA GLY A 289 14.94 -13.68 -3.35
C GLY A 289 15.40 -14.66 -4.44
N TRP A 290 14.69 -14.69 -5.57
CA TRP A 290 14.97 -15.55 -6.71
C TRP A 290 16.01 -14.95 -7.66
N SER A 291 16.00 -13.63 -7.86
CA SER A 291 17.03 -12.88 -8.62
C SER A 291 17.93 -12.06 -7.69
N MET A 292 19.08 -11.59 -8.20
CA MET A 292 19.94 -10.65 -7.44
C MET A 292 19.24 -9.31 -7.18
N GLU A 293 18.48 -8.84 -8.17
CA GLU A 293 17.68 -7.61 -8.07
C GLU A 293 16.64 -7.69 -6.96
N GLU A 294 15.91 -8.81 -6.86
CA GLU A 294 14.91 -9.04 -5.81
C GLU A 294 15.57 -9.02 -4.42
N ARG A 295 16.77 -9.59 -4.28
CA ARG A 295 17.52 -9.57 -3.01
C ARG A 295 17.98 -8.17 -2.64
N LEU A 296 18.48 -7.39 -3.60
CA LEU A 296 18.89 -6.00 -3.34
C LEU A 296 17.70 -5.13 -2.94
N TYR A 297 16.53 -5.30 -3.59
CA TYR A 297 15.28 -4.65 -3.20
C TYR A 297 14.83 -5.06 -1.79
N ASN A 298 14.80 -6.37 -1.49
CA ASN A 298 14.40 -6.88 -0.18
C ASN A 298 15.38 -6.47 0.93
N GLN A 299 16.67 -6.30 0.62
CA GLN A 299 17.69 -5.80 1.55
C GLN A 299 17.52 -4.31 1.83
N VAL A 300 17.29 -3.48 0.80
CA VAL A 300 16.94 -2.05 0.96
C VAL A 300 15.66 -1.89 1.79
N TRP A 301 14.65 -2.74 1.58
CA TRP A 301 13.44 -2.75 2.39
C TRP A 301 13.70 -3.15 3.85
N GLY A 302 14.56 -4.15 4.08
CA GLY A 302 15.00 -4.53 5.43
C GLY A 302 15.69 -3.37 6.16
N MET A 303 16.63 -2.69 5.50
CA MET A 303 17.31 -1.51 6.05
C MET A 303 16.34 -0.37 6.37
N PHE A 304 15.28 -0.19 5.59
CA PHE A 304 14.21 0.78 5.85
C PHE A 304 13.42 0.43 7.12
N GLU A 305 12.98 -0.83 7.24
CA GLU A 305 12.21 -1.30 8.40
C GLU A 305 13.06 -1.30 9.69
N ASP A 306 14.31 -1.75 9.64
CA ASP A 306 15.20 -1.78 10.80
C ASP A 306 15.59 -0.36 11.25
N LEU A 307 15.82 0.59 10.33
CA LEU A 307 16.04 2.00 10.70
C LEU A 307 14.80 2.60 11.38
N ALA A 308 13.59 2.36 10.84
CA ALA A 308 12.34 2.81 11.46
C ALA A 308 12.16 2.25 12.88
N ARG A 309 12.43 0.95 13.04
CA ARG A 309 12.32 0.18 14.29
C ARG A 309 13.35 0.63 15.34
N THR A 310 14.61 0.82 14.95
CA THR A 310 15.69 1.30 15.82
C THR A 310 15.41 2.72 16.31
N VAL A 311 15.00 3.65 15.44
CA VAL A 311 14.65 5.02 15.86
C VAL A 311 13.40 5.04 16.73
N ALA A 312 12.41 4.17 16.48
CA ALA A 312 11.24 4.01 17.35
C ALA A 312 11.63 3.53 18.76
N ALA A 313 12.53 2.55 18.86
CA ALA A 313 13.05 2.07 20.14
C ALA A 313 13.84 3.16 20.90
N TYR A 314 14.65 3.95 20.19
CA TYR A 314 15.36 5.09 20.77
C TYR A 314 14.39 6.15 21.32
N ARG A 315 13.45 6.63 20.49
CA ARG A 315 12.45 7.65 20.90
C ARG A 315 11.64 7.18 22.11
N SER A 316 11.12 5.95 22.06
CA SER A 316 10.37 5.34 23.19
C SER A 316 11.20 5.25 24.49
N ALA A 317 12.51 5.03 24.39
CA ALA A 317 13.40 4.96 25.56
C ALA A 317 13.71 6.35 26.15
N VAL A 318 13.75 7.39 25.32
CA VAL A 318 13.84 8.80 25.76
C VAL A 318 12.52 9.21 26.42
N ASP A 319 11.37 8.97 25.78
CA ASP A 319 10.04 9.26 26.34
C ASP A 319 9.82 8.59 27.71
N PHE A 320 10.31 7.35 27.86
CA PHE A 320 10.31 6.64 29.15
C PHE A 320 11.24 7.29 30.18
N ALA A 321 12.43 7.75 29.78
CA ALA A 321 13.35 8.45 30.68
C ALA A 321 12.77 9.78 31.16
N ASP A 322 12.17 10.58 30.26
CA ASP A 322 11.48 11.83 30.58
C ASP A 322 10.28 11.60 31.51
N SER A 323 9.38 10.69 31.13
CA SER A 323 8.22 10.29 31.96
C SER A 323 8.65 9.81 33.35
N ARG A 324 9.77 9.09 33.45
CA ARG A 324 10.33 8.64 34.72
C ARG A 324 10.91 9.80 35.53
N MET A 325 11.60 10.74 34.89
CA MET A 325 12.16 11.92 35.54
C MET A 325 11.04 12.78 36.12
N GLU A 326 10.02 13.10 35.34
CA GLU A 326 8.83 13.84 35.80
C GLU A 326 8.21 13.18 37.02
N GLN A 327 7.95 11.86 36.96
CA GLN A 327 7.43 11.10 38.10
C GLN A 327 8.34 11.05 39.34
N GLU A 328 9.66 11.21 39.22
CA GLU A 328 10.56 11.32 40.38
C GLU A 328 10.59 12.76 40.92
N LEU A 329 10.54 13.77 40.04
CA LEU A 329 10.44 15.19 40.41
C LEU A 329 9.12 15.51 41.15
N ASP A 330 7.98 14.99 40.66
CA ASP A 330 6.67 15.19 41.27
C ASP A 330 6.57 14.57 42.66
N LYS A 331 7.17 13.38 42.85
CA LYS A 331 7.27 12.74 44.17
C LYS A 331 8.05 13.62 45.15
N VAL A 332 9.16 14.24 44.71
CA VAL A 332 9.89 15.24 45.51
C VAL A 332 8.98 16.43 45.82
N LEU A 333 8.36 17.06 44.81
CA LEU A 333 7.48 18.22 45.00
C LEU A 333 6.26 17.93 45.90
N SER A 334 5.78 16.69 45.94
CA SER A 334 4.64 16.29 46.79
C SER A 334 4.95 16.33 48.29
N ASP A 335 6.18 15.99 48.72
CA ASP A 335 6.56 16.00 50.15
C ASP A 335 6.88 17.43 50.63
N PRO A 336 6.09 17.99 51.59
CA PRO A 336 6.37 19.31 52.15
C PRO A 336 7.76 19.46 52.80
N ARG A 337 8.38 18.35 53.26
CA ARG A 337 9.70 18.37 53.92
C ARG A 337 10.85 18.56 52.93
N SER A 338 10.68 18.14 51.67
CA SER A 338 11.72 18.23 50.65
C SER A 338 11.83 19.64 50.03
N ARG A 339 10.74 20.43 50.07
CA ARG A 339 10.58 21.66 49.29
C ARG A 339 11.60 22.76 49.59
N ILE A 340 12.13 22.80 50.81
CA ILE A 340 13.02 23.87 51.31
C ILE A 340 14.36 23.32 51.84
N GLY A 341 14.51 21.98 51.91
CA GLY A 341 15.68 21.31 52.47
C GLY A 341 16.62 20.70 51.42
N GLY A 342 17.91 20.58 51.75
CA GLY A 342 18.94 20.05 50.84
C GLY A 342 18.66 18.64 50.30
N GLN A 343 17.91 17.79 51.01
CA GLN A 343 17.50 16.47 50.50
C GLN A 343 16.63 16.56 49.24
N GLY A 344 15.83 17.63 49.09
CA GLY A 344 15.08 17.88 47.85
C GLY A 344 15.98 18.28 46.68
N HIS A 345 17.19 18.81 46.91
CA HIS A 345 18.16 19.02 45.84
C HIS A 345 18.82 17.71 45.42
N VAL A 346 19.33 16.94 46.39
CA VAL A 346 19.96 15.62 46.14
C VAL A 346 19.00 14.66 45.42
N ALA A 347 17.71 14.66 45.75
CA ALA A 347 16.73 13.81 45.08
C ALA A 347 16.47 14.21 43.61
N ARG A 348 16.47 15.52 43.30
CA ARG A 348 16.33 16.01 41.91
C ARG A 348 17.60 15.76 41.10
N GLU A 349 18.77 15.98 41.70
CA GLU A 349 20.07 15.68 41.11
C GLU A 349 20.17 14.20 40.75
N ALA A 350 19.81 13.29 41.67
CA ALA A 350 19.77 11.85 41.41
C ALA A 350 18.75 11.43 40.34
N ALA A 351 17.60 12.12 40.23
CA ALA A 351 16.65 11.88 39.13
C ALA A 351 17.24 12.30 37.77
N GLN A 352 17.90 13.47 37.71
CA GLN A 352 18.60 13.97 36.52
C GLN A 352 19.76 13.05 36.11
N THR A 353 20.51 12.48 37.08
CA THR A 353 21.57 11.51 36.78
C THR A 353 21.00 10.27 36.11
N LYS A 354 19.96 9.65 36.66
CA LYS A 354 19.31 8.46 36.04
C LYS A 354 18.75 8.75 34.66
N HIS A 355 18.11 9.91 34.48
CA HIS A 355 17.62 10.37 33.18
C HIS A 355 18.76 10.42 32.15
N THR A 356 19.86 11.08 32.51
CA THR A 356 21.06 11.19 31.67
C THR A 356 21.67 9.82 31.37
N GLU A 357 21.71 8.90 32.34
CA GLU A 357 22.18 7.53 32.16
C GLU A 357 21.29 6.72 31.21
N LEU A 358 19.96 6.83 31.31
CA LEU A 358 19.00 6.13 30.45
C LEU A 358 19.07 6.66 29.01
N VAL A 359 19.05 7.98 28.82
CA VAL A 359 19.18 8.61 27.49
C VAL A 359 20.53 8.27 26.86
N SER A 360 21.62 8.27 27.63
CA SER A 360 22.95 7.85 27.16
C SER A 360 22.99 6.38 26.74
N GLN A 361 22.36 5.48 27.51
CA GLN A 361 22.26 4.05 27.15
C GLN A 361 21.41 3.82 25.89
N ALA A 362 20.28 4.51 25.75
CA ALA A 362 19.44 4.46 24.55
C ALA A 362 20.19 5.00 23.32
N ARG A 363 20.89 6.14 23.47
CA ARG A 363 21.70 6.73 22.40
C ARG A 363 22.84 5.80 21.97
N ALA A 364 23.54 5.20 22.94
CA ALA A 364 24.59 4.23 22.67
C ALA A 364 24.09 2.92 22.04
N ALA A 365 22.78 2.62 22.09
CA ALA A 365 22.17 1.56 21.29
C ALA A 365 21.94 2.03 19.85
N LEU A 366 21.22 3.15 19.66
CA LEU A 366 21.00 3.78 18.36
C LEU A 366 22.29 3.93 17.55
N ASP A 367 23.36 4.46 18.15
CA ASP A 367 24.63 4.69 17.46
C ASP A 367 25.32 3.39 16.98
N ARG A 368 25.10 2.24 17.65
CA ARG A 368 25.61 0.94 17.19
C ARG A 368 24.80 0.42 16.00
N ASP A 369 23.49 0.47 16.11
CA ASP A 369 22.58 -0.04 15.10
C ASP A 369 22.69 0.80 13.81
N LEU A 370 22.81 2.13 13.93
CA LEU A 370 23.17 3.03 12.82
C LEU A 370 24.54 2.69 12.20
N THR A 371 25.55 2.35 13.01
CA THR A 371 26.87 1.95 12.48
C THR A 371 26.76 0.67 11.64
N GLN A 372 25.92 -0.29 12.03
CA GLN A 372 25.66 -1.49 11.23
C GLN A 372 24.93 -1.16 9.92
N LEU A 373 23.87 -0.35 9.97
CA LEU A 373 23.07 0.02 8.79
C LEU A 373 23.86 0.89 7.79
N ILE A 374 24.78 1.73 8.26
CA ILE A 374 25.71 2.48 7.41
C ILE A 374 26.68 1.51 6.71
N ALA A 375 27.29 0.57 7.46
CA ALA A 375 28.18 -0.43 6.88
C ALA A 375 27.47 -1.38 5.89
N GLU A 376 26.16 -1.57 6.02
CA GLU A 376 25.35 -2.29 5.03
C GLU A 376 25.07 -1.43 3.79
N SER A 377 24.73 -0.15 3.97
CA SER A 377 24.53 0.80 2.86
C SER A 377 25.80 0.99 2.01
N ASP A 378 26.97 1.08 2.65
CA ASP A 378 28.30 1.16 1.99
C ASP A 378 28.59 -0.04 1.06
N VAL A 379 27.97 -1.20 1.32
CA VAL A 379 28.13 -2.41 0.50
C VAL A 379 26.97 -2.56 -0.51
N VAL A 380 25.75 -2.14 -0.14
CA VAL A 380 24.55 -2.26 -0.97
C VAL A 380 24.50 -1.22 -2.09
N GLU A 381 24.70 0.09 -1.81
CA GLU A 381 24.59 1.15 -2.83
C GLU A 381 25.50 0.92 -4.05
N PRO A 382 26.80 0.55 -3.91
CA PRO A 382 27.66 0.28 -5.07
C PRO A 382 27.25 -0.95 -5.90
N ALA A 383 26.42 -1.84 -5.34
CA ALA A 383 25.92 -3.04 -6.00
C ALA A 383 24.54 -2.86 -6.65
N LEU A 384 23.87 -1.71 -6.45
CA LEU A 384 22.54 -1.44 -7.00
C LEU A 384 22.56 -1.39 -8.54
N PRO A 385 21.59 -2.05 -9.23
CA PRO A 385 21.42 -1.89 -10.67
C PRO A 385 20.98 -0.45 -11.01
N ALA A 386 21.17 -0.02 -12.26
CA ALA A 386 20.89 1.35 -12.71
C ALA A 386 19.48 1.86 -12.33
N ALA A 387 18.47 0.99 -12.30
CA ALA A 387 17.11 1.36 -11.88
C ALA A 387 17.01 1.77 -10.39
N PHE A 388 17.84 1.18 -9.53
CA PHE A 388 17.85 1.43 -8.08
C PHE A 388 18.96 2.42 -7.68
N ALA A 389 19.96 2.64 -8.54
CA ALA A 389 21.16 3.41 -8.24
C ALA A 389 20.99 4.94 -8.38
N ARG A 390 21.75 5.71 -7.58
CA ARG A 390 21.88 7.18 -7.74
C ARG A 390 22.56 7.57 -9.05
N TRP A 391 22.40 8.83 -9.49
CA TRP A 391 23.03 9.33 -10.74
C TRP A 391 24.54 9.58 -10.64
N ASP A 392 25.13 9.55 -9.45
CA ASP A 392 26.59 9.52 -9.21
C ASP A 392 27.17 8.08 -9.16
N ASN A 393 26.32 7.05 -9.13
CA ASN A 393 26.76 5.67 -9.01
C ASN A 393 27.56 5.22 -10.26
N PRO A 394 28.73 4.54 -10.10
CA PRO A 394 29.54 4.08 -11.21
C PRO A 394 28.81 3.23 -12.26
N VAL A 395 27.73 2.52 -11.90
CA VAL A 395 26.96 1.64 -12.81
C VAL A 395 26.55 2.32 -14.12
N TRP A 396 26.27 3.62 -14.10
CA TRP A 396 25.85 4.37 -15.30
C TRP A 396 26.94 4.50 -16.37
N HIS A 397 28.22 4.40 -16.00
CA HIS A 397 29.33 4.40 -16.99
C HIS A 397 29.37 3.09 -17.80
N GLY A 398 28.80 2.01 -17.27
CA GLY A 398 28.60 0.72 -17.94
C GLY A 398 27.17 0.53 -18.45
N TYR A 399 26.35 1.58 -18.48
CA TYR A 399 24.93 1.52 -18.83
C TYR A 399 24.70 0.85 -20.20
N ARG A 400 23.60 0.09 -20.27
CA ARG A 400 23.00 -0.45 -21.50
C ARG A 400 21.49 -0.41 -21.33
N VAL A 401 20.77 -0.21 -22.43
CA VAL A 401 19.31 -0.35 -22.43
C VAL A 401 18.96 -1.81 -22.06
N PRO A 402 18.06 -2.05 -21.10
CA PRO A 402 17.71 -3.40 -20.66
C PRO A 402 16.80 -4.12 -21.67
N MET A 403 16.66 -5.43 -21.50
CA MET A 403 15.79 -6.29 -22.31
C MET A 403 14.46 -6.65 -21.62
N GLU A 404 14.35 -6.35 -20.32
CA GLU A 404 13.21 -6.66 -19.46
C GLU A 404 12.96 -5.44 -18.54
N ILE A 405 11.71 -5.20 -18.14
CA ILE A 405 11.37 -4.13 -17.20
C ILE A 405 11.82 -4.54 -15.79
N PRO A 406 12.63 -3.74 -15.07
CA PRO A 406 13.06 -4.07 -13.72
C PRO A 406 11.90 -4.00 -12.73
N MET A 407 12.05 -4.70 -11.61
CA MET A 407 11.03 -4.86 -10.59
C MET A 407 10.67 -3.55 -9.88
N ALA A 408 11.59 -2.58 -9.85
CA ALA A 408 11.44 -1.31 -9.14
C ALA A 408 12.26 -0.16 -9.74
N LEU A 409 11.99 1.05 -9.27
CA LEU A 409 12.62 2.31 -9.66
C LEU A 409 12.96 3.13 -8.40
N ARG A 410 14.17 3.67 -8.29
CA ARG A 410 14.48 4.70 -7.29
C ARG A 410 13.83 6.02 -7.69
N LEU A 411 13.06 6.62 -6.77
CA LEU A 411 12.67 8.02 -6.87
C LEU A 411 13.81 8.89 -6.31
N GLY A 412 13.95 8.94 -4.99
CA GLY A 412 14.99 9.69 -4.28
C GLY A 412 15.65 8.87 -3.16
N ASP A 413 16.12 9.57 -2.13
CA ASP A 413 16.66 9.00 -0.89
C ASP A 413 15.74 9.38 0.28
N LEU A 414 15.65 8.53 1.32
CA LEU A 414 14.97 8.80 2.59
C LEU A 414 15.99 8.81 3.73
N HIS A 415 15.85 9.72 4.70
CA HIS A 415 16.57 9.65 5.97
C HIS A 415 15.71 10.15 7.14
N LEU A 416 16.19 9.90 8.36
CA LEU A 416 15.59 10.43 9.60
C LEU A 416 16.52 11.48 10.24
N PRO A 417 15.99 12.41 11.06
CA PRO A 417 16.80 13.43 11.75
C PRO A 417 17.92 12.87 12.64
N GLU A 418 17.76 11.63 13.14
CA GLU A 418 18.76 10.92 13.92
C GLU A 418 20.04 10.57 13.14
N SER A 419 20.00 10.51 11.79
CA SER A 419 21.16 10.17 10.95
C SER A 419 21.01 10.66 9.49
N GLU A 420 21.41 11.90 9.23
CA GLU A 420 21.50 12.47 7.86
C GLU A 420 22.49 11.72 6.94
N ASN A 421 23.45 11.00 7.53
CA ASN A 421 24.45 10.23 6.80
C ASN A 421 23.90 8.90 6.25
N LEU A 422 22.87 8.33 6.89
CA LEU A 422 22.27 7.06 6.47
C LEU A 422 21.08 7.33 5.55
N ARG A 423 21.32 7.15 4.25
CA ARG A 423 20.34 7.35 3.19
C ARG A 423 19.81 6.01 2.71
N ILE A 424 18.50 5.83 2.77
CA ILE A 424 17.79 4.64 2.30
C ILE A 424 17.20 4.92 0.91
N PRO A 425 17.47 4.11 -0.13
CA PRO A 425 16.88 4.31 -1.45
C PRO A 425 15.34 4.24 -1.43
N MET A 426 14.64 5.28 -1.90
CA MET A 426 13.19 5.26 -2.06
C MET A 426 12.81 4.46 -3.32
N LEU A 427 12.60 3.15 -3.19
CA LEU A 427 12.24 2.27 -4.31
C LEU A 427 10.72 2.08 -4.43
N ILE A 428 10.14 2.40 -5.59
CA ILE A 428 8.75 2.07 -5.96
C ILE A 428 8.72 0.92 -6.96
N ARG A 429 7.63 0.14 -7.02
CA ARG A 429 7.45 -0.92 -8.02
C ARG A 429 7.19 -0.37 -9.42
N LEU A 430 7.46 -1.18 -10.44
CA LEU A 430 7.07 -0.96 -11.83
C LEU A 430 6.10 -2.08 -12.29
N PRO A 431 5.15 -1.80 -13.21
CA PRO A 431 4.79 -0.48 -13.75
C PRO A 431 4.21 0.47 -12.69
N LEU A 432 4.04 1.76 -13.02
CA LEU A 432 3.69 2.78 -12.02
C LEU A 432 2.20 2.70 -11.64
N GLU A 433 1.89 2.06 -10.51
CA GLU A 433 0.52 1.97 -9.97
C GLU A 433 -0.14 3.35 -9.73
N ARG A 434 0.67 4.40 -9.57
CA ARG A 434 0.21 5.79 -9.35
C ARG A 434 1.04 6.77 -10.16
N GLY A 435 0.39 7.83 -10.61
CA GLY A 435 1.10 8.99 -11.12
C GLY A 435 1.89 9.71 -10.03
N LEU A 436 2.79 10.61 -10.43
CA LEU A 436 3.61 11.42 -9.54
C LEU A 436 3.14 12.88 -9.54
N TRP A 437 3.23 13.55 -8.41
CA TRP A 437 3.10 15.00 -8.29
C TRP A 437 4.37 15.53 -7.63
N ILE A 438 5.15 16.31 -8.38
CA ILE A 438 6.29 17.05 -7.85
C ILE A 438 5.77 18.45 -7.54
N ASP A 439 5.78 18.80 -6.26
CA ASP A 439 5.25 20.07 -5.79
C ASP A 439 6.13 21.22 -6.28
N SER A 440 5.52 22.27 -6.82
CA SER A 440 6.25 23.51 -7.17
C SER A 440 5.83 24.71 -6.34
N GLY A 441 4.98 24.49 -5.33
CA GLY A 441 4.61 25.47 -4.32
C GLY A 441 5.53 25.45 -3.10
N ARG A 442 5.33 26.41 -2.20
CA ARG A 442 6.05 26.47 -0.91
C ARG A 442 5.29 25.64 0.12
N SER A 443 6.00 24.74 0.79
CA SER A 443 5.37 23.67 1.59
C SER A 443 6.08 23.34 2.89
N GLY A 444 7.42 23.37 2.92
CA GLY A 444 8.25 23.15 4.10
C GLY A 444 9.05 24.39 4.50
N GLN A 445 9.62 24.39 5.72
CA GLN A 445 10.41 25.52 6.23
C GLN A 445 11.66 25.84 5.40
N LEU A 446 12.15 24.86 4.62
CA LEU A 446 13.27 25.03 3.69
C LEU A 446 12.86 25.78 2.40
N ASP A 447 11.59 25.73 1.99
CA ASP A 447 11.08 26.39 0.77
C ASP A 447 10.97 27.91 0.93
N GLU A 448 10.78 28.41 2.15
CA GLU A 448 10.70 29.86 2.44
C GLU A 448 12.00 30.60 2.07
N LEU A 449 13.13 29.89 2.10
CA LEU A 449 14.47 30.39 1.78
C LEU A 449 14.79 30.34 0.28
N VAL A 450 13.95 29.68 -0.53
CA VAL A 450 14.17 29.47 -1.98
C VAL A 450 13.26 30.41 -2.77
N ASP A 451 13.78 30.96 -3.87
CA ASP A 451 12.99 31.78 -4.80
C ASP A 451 11.97 30.92 -5.56
N GLN A 452 10.75 31.42 -5.79
CA GLN A 452 9.67 30.59 -6.34
C GLN A 452 9.98 30.13 -7.78
N ASP A 453 10.64 30.97 -8.58
CA ASP A 453 11.10 30.60 -9.93
C ASP A 453 12.19 29.52 -9.88
N GLU A 454 13.09 29.55 -8.89
CA GLU A 454 14.10 28.52 -8.68
C GLU A 454 13.47 27.21 -8.19
N LEU A 455 12.42 27.28 -7.36
CA LEU A 455 11.68 26.11 -6.88
C LEU A 455 10.91 25.41 -8.02
N ARG A 456 10.18 26.17 -8.85
CA ARG A 456 9.55 25.65 -10.09
C ARG A 456 10.58 25.03 -11.03
N ARG A 457 11.75 25.65 -11.18
CA ARG A 457 12.85 25.13 -12.00
C ARG A 457 13.44 23.83 -11.44
N LEU A 458 13.61 23.72 -10.11
CA LEU A 458 14.07 22.49 -9.45
C LEU A 458 13.04 21.36 -9.56
N ALA A 459 11.75 21.67 -9.43
CA ALA A 459 10.68 20.69 -9.64
C ALA A 459 10.71 20.10 -11.05
N MET A 460 10.96 20.93 -12.06
CA MET A 460 11.11 20.46 -13.43
C MET A 460 12.42 19.70 -13.69
N ASP A 461 13.54 20.11 -13.09
CA ASP A 461 14.80 19.34 -13.15
C ASP A 461 14.60 17.91 -12.56
N VAL A 462 13.87 17.80 -11.44
CA VAL A 462 13.52 16.53 -10.80
C VAL A 462 12.59 15.69 -11.68
N ALA A 463 11.58 16.30 -12.29
CA ALA A 463 10.70 15.63 -13.25
C ALA A 463 11.47 15.04 -14.44
N VAL A 464 12.41 15.81 -15.00
CA VAL A 464 13.30 15.37 -16.08
C VAL A 464 14.22 14.24 -15.62
N ALA A 465 14.74 14.28 -14.39
CA ALA A 465 15.56 13.21 -13.83
C ALA A 465 14.77 11.89 -13.64
N HIS A 466 13.51 11.95 -13.19
CA HIS A 466 12.64 10.77 -13.10
C HIS A 466 12.28 10.23 -14.49
N ALA A 467 11.86 11.11 -15.42
CA ALA A 467 11.48 10.72 -16.78
C ALA A 467 12.66 10.12 -17.56
N ALA A 468 13.87 10.67 -17.40
CA ALA A 468 15.08 10.11 -17.98
C ALA A 468 15.45 8.75 -17.37
N ARG A 469 15.26 8.54 -16.06
CA ARG A 469 15.46 7.22 -15.44
C ARG A 469 14.45 6.22 -15.99
N LEU A 470 13.16 6.55 -16.06
CA LEU A 470 12.11 5.71 -16.66
C LEU A 470 12.44 5.33 -18.12
N LEU A 471 12.78 6.31 -18.96
CA LEU A 471 13.22 6.11 -20.35
C LEU A 471 14.45 5.19 -20.48
N ALA A 472 15.30 5.13 -19.45
CA ALA A 472 16.53 4.35 -19.43
C ALA A 472 16.38 2.94 -18.82
N VAL A 473 15.36 2.70 -18.00
CA VAL A 473 15.16 1.40 -17.32
C VAL A 473 14.11 0.52 -18.00
N TYR A 474 13.29 1.07 -18.89
CA TYR A 474 12.44 0.27 -19.75
C TYR A 474 13.21 -0.21 -20.99
N PRO A 475 12.80 -1.34 -21.61
CA PRO A 475 13.33 -1.77 -22.89
C PRO A 475 13.13 -0.72 -24.00
N ALA A 476 13.93 -0.84 -25.06
CA ALA A 476 13.87 0.08 -26.18
C ALA A 476 12.50 0.03 -26.86
N GLY A 477 11.89 1.21 -27.05
CA GLY A 477 10.54 1.33 -27.61
C GLY A 477 9.40 1.17 -26.59
N GLU A 478 9.57 0.42 -25.50
CA GLU A 478 8.47 0.06 -24.58
C GLU A 478 8.00 1.17 -23.62
N PHE A 479 8.63 2.34 -23.60
CA PHE A 479 8.22 3.49 -22.78
C PHE A 479 8.31 4.81 -23.55
N VAL A 480 7.27 5.64 -23.50
CA VAL A 480 7.15 6.89 -24.27
C VAL A 480 6.83 8.05 -23.33
N VAL A 481 7.49 9.19 -23.53
CA VAL A 481 7.27 10.40 -22.73
C VAL A 481 6.64 11.49 -23.59
N HIS A 482 5.49 11.99 -23.15
CA HIS A 482 4.84 13.20 -23.64
C HIS A 482 5.04 14.33 -22.65
N VAL A 483 5.08 15.58 -23.14
CA VAL A 483 5.27 16.77 -22.31
C VAL A 483 4.26 17.83 -22.72
N ILE A 484 3.55 18.37 -21.73
CA ILE A 484 2.75 19.58 -21.83
C ILE A 484 3.46 20.69 -21.04
N ASP A 485 3.73 21.81 -21.71
CA ASP A 485 4.38 23.00 -21.15
C ASP A 485 3.75 24.26 -21.76
N PRO A 486 2.54 24.66 -21.31
CA PRO A 486 1.68 25.58 -22.05
C PRO A 486 2.28 26.98 -22.27
N ALA A 487 3.04 27.50 -21.31
CA ALA A 487 3.79 28.75 -21.42
C ALA A 487 5.20 28.59 -21.99
N GLY A 488 5.73 27.36 -22.11
CA GLY A 488 7.13 27.11 -22.49
C GLY A 488 8.14 27.37 -21.36
N SER A 489 7.70 27.41 -20.10
CA SER A 489 8.54 27.78 -18.95
C SER A 489 9.55 26.70 -18.59
N ALA A 490 9.25 25.42 -18.86
CA ALA A 490 10.14 24.29 -18.62
C ALA A 490 11.21 24.08 -19.71
N ALA A 491 11.20 24.86 -20.80
CA ALA A 491 12.06 24.67 -21.97
C ALA A 491 13.56 24.51 -21.65
N ARG A 492 14.07 25.17 -20.61
CA ARG A 492 15.46 25.00 -20.16
C ARG A 492 15.70 23.59 -19.59
N SER A 493 14.94 23.18 -18.59
CA SER A 493 15.08 21.88 -17.92
C SER A 493 14.79 20.71 -18.87
N LEU A 494 13.87 20.89 -19.83
CA LEU A 494 13.55 19.91 -20.87
C LEU A 494 14.66 19.66 -21.90
N THR A 495 15.72 20.47 -21.92
CA THR A 495 16.79 20.39 -22.94
C THR A 495 17.36 18.98 -23.17
N PRO A 496 17.67 18.15 -22.14
CA PRO A 496 18.23 16.81 -22.35
C PRO A 496 17.27 15.87 -23.11
N LEU A 497 15.97 15.91 -22.79
CA LEU A 497 14.94 15.09 -23.43
C LEU A 497 14.67 15.53 -24.88
N VAL A 498 14.64 16.85 -25.12
CA VAL A 498 14.42 17.41 -26.46
C VAL A 498 15.64 17.20 -27.37
N ARG A 499 16.86 17.39 -26.85
CA ARG A 499 18.10 17.32 -27.63
C ARG A 499 18.51 15.90 -28.04
N SER A 500 18.31 14.91 -27.17
CA SER A 500 18.58 13.50 -27.46
C SER A 500 17.58 12.89 -28.46
N GLY A 501 16.39 13.48 -28.58
CA GLY A 501 15.34 13.00 -29.49
C GLY A 501 14.58 11.76 -28.95
N VAL A 502 14.58 11.53 -27.64
CA VAL A 502 13.81 10.45 -27.00
C VAL A 502 12.29 10.68 -27.01
N LEU A 503 11.87 11.95 -27.10
CA LEU A 503 10.45 12.33 -27.17
C LEU A 503 9.87 12.07 -28.58
N PRO A 504 8.63 11.57 -28.71
CA PRO A 504 8.00 11.30 -30.00
C PRO A 504 7.53 12.58 -30.72
N ALA A 505 7.44 13.69 -29.99
CA ALA A 505 6.99 15.01 -30.44
C ALA A 505 7.65 16.09 -29.55
N PRO A 506 7.78 17.34 -30.01
CA PRO A 506 8.19 18.44 -29.14
C PRO A 506 7.17 18.67 -28.02
N PRO A 507 7.56 19.32 -26.90
CA PRO A 507 6.64 19.72 -25.84
C PRO A 507 5.46 20.53 -26.37
N ALA A 508 4.26 20.24 -25.86
CA ALA A 508 3.02 20.89 -26.26
C ALA A 508 2.89 22.27 -25.60
N VAL A 509 3.22 23.31 -26.37
CA VAL A 509 3.09 24.73 -26.00
C VAL A 509 1.77 25.28 -26.55
N GLY A 510 1.07 26.08 -25.75
CA GLY A 510 -0.23 26.70 -26.09
C GLY A 510 -1.43 25.73 -26.06
N PRO A 511 -2.65 26.25 -25.81
CA PRO A 511 -3.83 25.43 -25.44
C PRO A 511 -4.32 24.48 -26.53
N ALA A 512 -4.06 24.74 -27.81
CA ALA A 512 -4.39 23.81 -28.90
C ALA A 512 -3.56 22.52 -28.79
N SER A 513 -2.24 22.65 -28.64
CA SER A 513 -1.32 21.51 -28.47
C SER A 513 -1.63 20.71 -27.20
N VAL A 514 -2.01 21.39 -26.12
CA VAL A 514 -2.50 20.78 -24.86
C VAL A 514 -3.74 19.92 -25.15
N ALA A 515 -4.75 20.49 -25.80
CA ALA A 515 -5.98 19.78 -26.14
C ALA A 515 -5.74 18.58 -27.07
N ASP A 516 -4.81 18.68 -28.02
CA ASP A 516 -4.46 17.59 -28.96
C ASP A 516 -3.77 16.41 -28.28
N VAL A 517 -2.81 16.67 -27.37
CA VAL A 517 -2.13 15.62 -26.59
C VAL A 517 -3.12 14.92 -25.65
N LEU A 518 -3.93 15.70 -24.91
CA LEU A 518 -4.93 15.14 -24.00
C LEU A 518 -6.02 14.36 -24.75
N THR A 519 -6.45 14.82 -25.94
CA THR A 519 -7.40 14.08 -26.79
C THR A 519 -6.85 12.70 -27.13
N ARG A 520 -5.63 12.64 -27.68
CA ARG A 520 -4.99 11.42 -28.15
C ARG A 520 -4.75 10.40 -27.03
N LEU A 521 -4.38 10.87 -25.84
CA LEU A 521 -4.19 10.00 -24.67
C LEU A 521 -5.52 9.52 -24.08
N THR A 522 -6.58 10.35 -24.06
CA THR A 522 -7.92 9.87 -23.67
C THR A 522 -8.42 8.80 -24.65
N GLU A 523 -8.32 9.04 -25.95
CA GLU A 523 -8.73 8.09 -27.00
C GLU A 523 -7.92 6.77 -26.94
N ARG A 524 -6.63 6.82 -26.57
CA ARG A 524 -5.83 5.63 -26.26
C ARG A 524 -6.42 4.84 -25.08
N VAL A 525 -6.69 5.51 -23.96
CA VAL A 525 -7.22 4.87 -22.74
C VAL A 525 -8.57 4.22 -23.04
N ASP A 526 -9.49 4.93 -23.71
CA ASP A 526 -10.78 4.40 -24.15
C ASP A 526 -10.62 3.12 -24.98
N LEU A 527 -9.76 3.15 -26.01
CA LEU A 527 -9.55 2.02 -26.92
C LEU A 527 -8.96 0.78 -26.22
N VAL A 528 -7.94 0.97 -25.37
CA VAL A 528 -7.30 -0.15 -24.66
C VAL A 528 -8.25 -0.70 -23.59
N GLN A 529 -8.95 0.14 -22.83
CA GLN A 529 -9.96 -0.34 -21.88
C GLN A 529 -11.10 -1.11 -22.56
N MET A 530 -11.55 -0.68 -23.75
CA MET A 530 -12.56 -1.43 -24.52
C MET A 530 -12.05 -2.81 -24.95
N ALA A 531 -10.80 -2.93 -25.41
CA ALA A 531 -10.22 -4.21 -25.78
C ALA A 531 -10.05 -5.15 -24.57
N VAL A 532 -9.56 -4.63 -23.44
CA VAL A 532 -9.39 -5.40 -22.19
C VAL A 532 -10.75 -5.85 -21.64
N ARG A 533 -11.72 -4.94 -21.46
CA ARG A 533 -13.08 -5.27 -20.97
C ARG A 533 -13.85 -6.18 -21.94
N GLY A 534 -13.54 -6.13 -23.23
CA GLY A 534 -14.10 -7.02 -24.26
C GLY A 534 -13.46 -8.42 -24.33
N GLY A 535 -12.39 -8.68 -23.56
CA GLY A 535 -11.64 -9.94 -23.66
C GLY A 535 -10.92 -10.12 -25.00
N ALA A 536 -10.61 -9.03 -25.69
CA ALA A 536 -10.20 -8.98 -27.09
C ALA A 536 -8.93 -8.14 -27.28
N ALA A 537 -7.91 -8.38 -26.47
CA ALA A 537 -6.60 -7.71 -26.59
C ALA A 537 -5.97 -7.89 -27.99
N ASP A 538 -6.14 -9.08 -28.59
CA ASP A 538 -5.71 -9.39 -29.96
C ASP A 538 -6.45 -8.59 -31.06
N ALA A 539 -7.51 -7.85 -30.70
CA ALA A 539 -8.31 -7.02 -31.61
C ALA A 539 -7.96 -5.52 -31.52
N LEU A 540 -6.89 -5.14 -30.82
CA LEU A 540 -6.36 -3.78 -30.86
C LEU A 540 -5.98 -3.37 -32.32
N PRO A 541 -6.13 -2.09 -32.71
CA PRO A 541 -5.83 -1.66 -34.07
C PRO A 541 -4.37 -1.97 -34.46
N PRO A 542 -4.10 -2.55 -35.65
CA PRO A 542 -2.74 -2.84 -36.09
C PRO A 542 -1.96 -1.53 -36.26
N GLY A 543 -0.90 -1.36 -35.47
CA GLY A 543 -0.14 -0.11 -35.38
C GLY A 543 -0.51 0.80 -34.20
N LEU A 544 -1.38 0.37 -33.29
CA LEU A 544 -1.46 0.99 -31.96
C LEU A 544 -0.16 0.70 -31.20
N ASP A 545 0.49 1.76 -30.71
CA ASP A 545 1.67 1.68 -29.85
C ASP A 545 1.37 0.90 -28.57
N THR A 546 2.09 -0.17 -28.27
CA THR A 546 1.92 -0.95 -27.03
C THR A 546 2.75 -0.42 -25.86
N ALA A 547 3.58 0.61 -26.07
CA ALA A 547 4.43 1.17 -25.03
C ALA A 547 3.65 1.78 -23.86
N GLU A 548 4.24 1.69 -22.68
CA GLU A 548 3.90 2.50 -21.50
C GLU A 548 4.05 3.99 -21.83
N GLN A 549 3.11 4.83 -21.38
CA GLN A 549 3.10 6.26 -21.68
C GLN A 549 3.21 7.08 -20.40
N LEU A 550 4.11 8.06 -20.37
CA LEU A 550 4.21 9.07 -19.31
C LEU A 550 3.82 10.44 -19.87
N LEU A 551 2.79 11.07 -19.30
CA LEU A 551 2.46 12.46 -19.56
C LEU A 551 3.05 13.35 -18.47
N ILE A 552 4.08 14.13 -18.80
CA ILE A 552 4.57 15.21 -17.94
C ILE A 552 3.71 16.46 -18.18
N VAL A 553 3.20 17.06 -17.11
CA VAL A 553 2.39 18.28 -17.12
C VAL A 553 3.09 19.35 -16.29
N ASN A 554 3.62 20.37 -16.96
CA ASN A 554 4.17 21.58 -16.32
C ASN A 554 3.13 22.72 -16.30
N ASP A 555 3.36 23.71 -15.45
CA ASP A 555 2.68 25.02 -15.45
C ASP A 555 1.16 24.96 -15.17
N PHE A 556 0.65 23.83 -14.67
CA PHE A 556 -0.77 23.69 -14.34
C PHE A 556 -1.15 24.66 -13.18
N PRO A 557 -2.25 25.44 -13.30
CA PRO A 557 -3.33 25.33 -14.27
C PRO A 557 -3.25 26.28 -15.48
N HIS A 558 -2.13 26.96 -15.73
CA HIS A 558 -2.01 27.90 -16.85
C HIS A 558 -2.15 27.17 -18.20
N GLY A 559 -2.94 27.75 -19.12
CA GLY A 559 -3.20 27.17 -20.44
C GLY A 559 -4.14 25.96 -20.48
N PHE A 560 -4.73 25.54 -19.35
CA PHE A 560 -5.76 24.51 -19.28
C PHE A 560 -7.17 25.13 -19.25
N ASP A 561 -8.12 24.51 -19.96
CA ASP A 561 -9.56 24.80 -19.84
C ASP A 561 -10.29 23.68 -19.05
N ASP A 562 -11.55 23.89 -18.69
CA ASP A 562 -12.34 22.92 -17.92
C ASP A 562 -12.37 21.51 -18.55
N ARG A 563 -12.29 21.43 -19.88
CA ARG A 563 -12.26 20.17 -20.64
C ARG A 563 -10.90 19.49 -20.54
N ALA A 564 -9.81 20.24 -20.60
CA ALA A 564 -8.45 19.76 -20.38
C ALA A 564 -8.26 19.30 -18.93
N VAL A 565 -8.77 20.06 -17.94
CA VAL A 565 -8.81 19.65 -16.52
C VAL A 565 -9.60 18.35 -16.34
N THR A 566 -10.79 18.24 -16.95
CA THR A 566 -11.61 17.01 -16.90
C THR A 566 -10.87 15.80 -17.49
N ARG A 567 -10.12 15.99 -18.58
CA ARG A 567 -9.31 14.94 -19.21
C ARG A 567 -8.07 14.56 -18.40
N LEU A 568 -7.36 15.52 -17.80
CA LEU A 568 -6.24 15.22 -16.90
C LEU A 568 -6.66 14.32 -15.75
N ARG A 569 -7.83 14.57 -15.16
CA ARG A 569 -8.41 13.70 -14.14
C ARG A 569 -8.70 12.30 -14.67
N TYR A 570 -9.38 12.19 -15.80
CA TYR A 570 -9.65 10.89 -16.43
C TYR A 570 -8.36 10.09 -16.71
N LEU A 571 -7.29 10.76 -17.16
CA LEU A 571 -5.98 10.14 -17.37
C LEU A 571 -5.29 9.74 -16.04
N ALA A 572 -5.51 10.47 -14.94
CA ALA A 572 -4.98 10.08 -13.62
C ALA A 572 -5.76 8.92 -12.99
N ASP A 573 -7.08 8.91 -13.14
CA ASP A 573 -7.99 7.95 -12.50
C ASP A 573 -8.02 6.61 -13.26
N GLU A 574 -8.10 6.62 -14.60
CA GLU A 574 -8.28 5.41 -15.43
C GLU A 574 -7.01 5.03 -16.23
N GLY A 575 -6.11 5.98 -16.51
CA GLY A 575 -4.92 5.78 -17.34
C GLY A 575 -3.91 4.72 -16.85
N PRO A 576 -3.54 4.66 -15.56
CA PRO A 576 -2.56 3.68 -15.07
C PRO A 576 -2.99 2.23 -15.30
N SER A 577 -4.29 1.94 -15.39
CA SER A 577 -4.83 0.59 -15.66
C SER A 577 -4.51 0.07 -17.08
N VAL A 578 -4.11 0.95 -17.99
CA VAL A 578 -3.83 0.67 -19.41
C VAL A 578 -2.54 1.34 -19.90
N GLY A 579 -1.60 1.55 -18.98
CA GLY A 579 -0.26 2.05 -19.28
C GLY A 579 -0.19 3.51 -19.73
N VAL A 580 -0.94 4.39 -19.05
CA VAL A 580 -0.85 5.85 -19.21
C VAL A 580 -0.71 6.50 -17.83
N HIS A 581 0.52 6.84 -17.46
CA HIS A 581 0.90 7.44 -16.20
C HIS A 581 0.98 8.97 -16.29
N LEU A 582 0.59 9.68 -15.23
CA LEU A 582 0.66 11.13 -15.12
C LEU A 582 1.83 11.56 -14.22
N MET A 583 2.57 12.61 -14.62
CA MET A 583 3.57 13.29 -13.79
C MET A 583 3.28 14.79 -13.80
N MET A 584 2.71 15.32 -12.71
CA MET A 584 2.44 16.76 -12.58
C MET A 584 3.61 17.48 -11.91
N VAL A 585 4.00 18.62 -12.49
CA VAL A 585 4.88 19.64 -11.90
C VAL A 585 4.00 20.87 -11.71
N ALA A 586 3.53 21.08 -10.48
CA ALA A 586 2.48 22.04 -10.20
C ALA A 586 2.45 22.45 -8.72
N ASP A 587 2.00 23.69 -8.48
CA ASP A 587 1.68 24.23 -7.17
C ASP A 587 0.18 23.98 -6.89
N ARG A 588 -0.14 23.45 -5.69
CA ARG A 588 -1.54 23.19 -5.30
C ARG A 588 -2.30 24.48 -4.94
N GLU A 589 -1.61 25.56 -4.57
CA GLU A 589 -2.22 26.86 -4.32
C GLU A 589 -2.61 27.57 -5.63
N ASP A 590 -1.75 27.53 -6.66
CA ASP A 590 -2.10 28.01 -8.02
C ASP A 590 -3.37 27.33 -8.55
N ALA A 591 -3.55 26.04 -8.22
CA ALA A 591 -4.70 25.24 -8.60
C ALA A 591 -5.97 25.47 -7.74
N ALA A 592 -5.89 26.22 -6.63
CA ALA A 592 -6.99 26.37 -5.68
C ALA A 592 -8.23 27.06 -6.26
N ALA A 593 -8.12 27.77 -7.38
CA ALA A 593 -9.23 28.39 -8.11
C ALA A 593 -10.29 27.37 -8.58
N TYR A 594 -9.91 26.10 -8.81
CA TYR A 594 -10.82 25.00 -9.15
C TYR A 594 -11.49 24.36 -7.91
N GLY A 595 -11.09 24.80 -6.71
CA GLY A 595 -11.65 24.35 -5.43
C GLY A 595 -11.47 22.84 -5.18
N PRO A 596 -12.36 22.20 -4.40
CA PRO A 596 -12.25 20.79 -4.02
C PRO A 596 -12.48 19.81 -5.19
N LEU A 597 -12.65 20.29 -6.43
CA LEU A 597 -12.73 19.42 -7.59
C LEU A 597 -11.41 18.68 -7.84
N LEU A 598 -10.26 19.28 -7.53
CA LEU A 598 -8.94 18.68 -7.78
C LEU A 598 -8.41 17.85 -6.60
N ASP A 599 -9.08 17.89 -5.46
CA ASP A 599 -8.72 17.11 -4.27
C ASP A 599 -8.59 15.58 -4.49
N PRO A 600 -9.39 14.93 -5.36
CA PRO A 600 -9.16 13.53 -5.75
C PRO A 600 -7.88 13.32 -6.57
N LEU A 601 -7.58 14.23 -7.51
CA LEU A 601 -6.37 14.19 -8.35
C LEU A 601 -5.11 14.31 -7.49
N TRP A 602 -5.07 15.27 -6.56
CA TRP A 602 -3.93 15.40 -5.63
C TRP A 602 -3.79 14.23 -4.65
N ARG A 603 -4.83 13.39 -4.48
CA ARG A 603 -4.81 12.18 -3.63
C ARG A 603 -4.49 10.89 -4.39
N SER A 604 -4.67 10.84 -5.72
CA SER A 604 -4.28 9.68 -6.54
C SER A 604 -2.79 9.71 -6.89
N LEU A 605 -2.18 10.90 -6.94
CA LEU A 605 -0.76 11.09 -7.22
C LEU A 605 0.13 10.95 -5.96
N LEU A 606 1.34 10.41 -6.12
CA LEU A 606 2.36 10.39 -5.07
C LEU A 606 3.09 11.74 -5.03
N ARG A 607 2.98 12.48 -3.92
CA ARG A 607 3.68 13.76 -3.70
C ARG A 607 5.18 13.55 -3.48
N LEU A 608 5.99 14.33 -4.20
CA LEU A 608 7.44 14.45 -4.09
C LEU A 608 7.81 15.94 -3.97
N SER A 609 8.91 16.26 -3.26
CA SER A 609 9.41 17.63 -3.14
C SER A 609 10.63 17.90 -4.05
N PRO A 610 10.80 19.11 -4.60
CA PRO A 610 11.98 19.53 -5.36
C PRO A 610 13.23 19.79 -4.50
N VAL A 611 13.07 19.82 -3.17
CA VAL A 611 14.13 19.97 -2.17
C VAL A 611 13.93 18.95 -1.04
N PRO A 612 14.82 18.86 -0.03
CA PRO A 612 14.56 18.04 1.15
C PRO A 612 13.33 18.53 1.92
N ASP A 613 12.35 17.64 2.12
CA ASP A 613 11.06 17.90 2.80
C ASP A 613 10.66 16.64 3.60
N ASP A 614 9.99 16.78 4.75
CA ASP A 614 9.67 15.70 5.70
C ASP A 614 8.21 15.19 5.59
N HIS A 615 7.62 15.33 4.41
CA HIS A 615 6.21 15.05 4.12
C HIS A 615 5.83 13.57 3.97
N LEU A 616 6.78 12.65 4.04
CA LEU A 616 6.53 11.20 3.93
C LEU A 616 6.55 10.54 5.32
N ALA A 617 5.62 9.62 5.56
CA ALA A 617 5.55 8.84 6.79
C ALA A 617 5.65 7.34 6.52
N ASP A 618 6.34 6.58 7.38
CA ASP A 618 6.37 5.12 7.29
C ASP A 618 5.03 4.50 7.75
N PRO A 619 4.68 3.28 7.29
CA PRO A 619 3.39 2.66 7.55
C PRO A 619 3.33 1.87 8.89
N TRP A 620 4.31 2.00 9.79
CA TRP A 620 4.43 1.15 10.99
C TRP A 620 4.44 1.93 12.29
N VAL A 621 5.21 3.02 12.32
CA VAL A 621 5.40 3.91 13.47
C VAL A 621 4.95 5.33 13.12
N GLY A 622 5.02 5.70 11.83
CA GLY A 622 4.62 7.01 11.35
C GLY A 622 5.64 8.10 11.66
N HIS A 623 6.94 7.79 11.66
CA HIS A 623 7.97 8.83 11.69
C HIS A 623 7.84 9.71 10.44
N ALA A 624 8.09 11.01 10.57
CA ALA A 624 8.34 11.86 9.41
C ALA A 624 9.74 11.56 8.84
N TRP A 625 9.81 11.23 7.56
CA TRP A 625 11.03 10.92 6.81
C TRP A 625 11.35 12.05 5.85
N THR A 626 12.57 12.57 5.93
CA THR A 626 13.07 13.56 4.98
C THR A 626 13.35 12.88 3.64
N TYR A 627 12.59 13.26 2.62
CA TYR A 627 12.79 12.85 1.22
C TYR A 627 13.82 13.77 0.56
N GLU A 628 14.97 13.26 0.12
CA GLU A 628 15.88 13.99 -0.75
C GLU A 628 15.68 13.59 -2.23
N PRO A 629 15.35 14.55 -3.13
CA PRO A 629 15.10 14.27 -4.54
C PRO A 629 16.35 13.83 -5.32
N PRO A 630 16.18 13.13 -6.47
CA PRO A 630 17.29 12.63 -7.27
C PRO A 630 18.12 13.76 -7.89
N ARG A 631 19.37 13.90 -7.43
CA ARG A 631 20.31 14.91 -7.93
C ARG A 631 21.23 14.31 -8.99
N VAL A 632 21.16 14.81 -10.22
CA VAL A 632 22.21 14.59 -11.23
C VAL A 632 23.44 15.43 -10.83
N PRO A 633 24.65 14.86 -10.75
CA PRO A 633 25.83 15.61 -10.28
C PRO A 633 26.15 16.81 -11.18
N ARG A 634 26.39 17.98 -10.56
CA ARG A 634 26.63 19.24 -11.29
C ARG A 634 27.84 19.11 -12.24
N GLY A 635 27.60 19.29 -13.53
CA GLY A 635 28.61 19.16 -14.58
C GLY A 635 28.82 17.73 -15.11
N SER A 636 28.10 16.73 -14.60
CA SER A 636 28.10 15.38 -15.17
C SER A 636 27.35 15.34 -16.50
N GLN A 637 27.86 14.54 -17.44
CA GLN A 637 27.20 14.24 -18.72
C GLN A 637 26.40 12.93 -18.68
N VAL A 638 26.28 12.28 -17.51
CA VAL A 638 25.62 10.96 -17.38
C VAL A 638 24.21 10.93 -17.96
N LEU A 639 23.43 12.01 -17.73
CA LEU A 639 22.05 12.13 -18.21
C LEU A 639 21.99 12.18 -19.75
N ASP A 640 22.79 13.06 -20.37
CA ASP A 640 22.91 13.18 -21.83
C ASP A 640 23.38 11.85 -22.44
N GLN A 641 24.43 11.22 -21.88
CA GLN A 641 25.02 9.98 -22.39
C GLN A 641 24.10 8.76 -22.28
N VAL A 642 23.24 8.71 -21.28
CA VAL A 642 22.20 7.66 -21.13
C VAL A 642 21.06 7.91 -22.12
N LEU A 643 20.57 9.15 -22.22
CA LEU A 643 19.49 9.51 -23.15
C LEU A 643 19.89 9.34 -24.62
N ASP A 644 21.12 9.67 -25.00
CA ASP A 644 21.65 9.43 -26.35
C ASP A 644 21.71 7.93 -26.70
N GLN A 645 22.03 7.06 -25.73
CA GLN A 645 22.01 5.59 -25.90
C GLN A 645 20.58 5.04 -26.01
N VAL A 646 19.65 5.54 -25.18
CA VAL A 646 18.22 5.21 -25.27
C VAL A 646 17.65 5.63 -26.64
N ALA A 647 17.99 6.84 -27.11
CA ALA A 647 17.57 7.33 -28.42
C ALA A 647 18.19 6.51 -29.56
N GLU A 648 19.42 6.02 -29.41
CA GLU A 648 20.08 5.16 -30.39
C GLU A 648 19.48 3.76 -30.45
N ALA A 649 19.09 3.15 -29.33
CA ALA A 649 18.37 1.88 -29.34
C ALA A 649 17.00 2.02 -30.03
N ARG A 650 16.22 3.06 -29.68
CA ARG A 650 14.93 3.40 -30.33
C ARG A 650 15.02 3.65 -31.84
N ARG A 651 16.22 3.92 -32.38
CA ARG A 651 16.47 4.08 -33.83
C ARG A 651 16.85 2.77 -34.53
N ARG A 652 17.05 1.67 -33.79
CA ARG A 652 17.43 0.35 -34.31
C ARG A 652 16.28 -0.64 -34.31
N ASP A 653 15.31 -0.45 -33.43
CA ASP A 653 14.07 -1.24 -33.34
C ASP A 653 12.92 -0.67 -34.21
N ARG A 654 13.23 0.32 -35.07
CA ARG A 654 12.33 0.98 -36.04
C ARG A 654 12.84 0.81 -37.47
#